data_AF-A0A0F7SLT8-F1
#
_entry.id   AF-A0A0F7SLT8-F1
#
_cell.length_a   1.000
_cell.length_b   1.000
_cell.length_c   1.000
_cell.angle_alpha   90.00
_cell.angle_beta   90.00
_cell.angle_gamma   90.00
#
_symmetry.space_group_name_H-M   'P 1'
#
loop_
_entity.id
_entity.type
_entity.pdbx_description
1 polymer ?
#
loop_
_entity_poly.entity_id
_entity_poly.type
_entity_poly.pdbx_seq_one_letter_code
_entity_poly.pdbx_strand_id
1 'polypeptide(L)'
;MSSSSPAFVPSLYKVRPPSSATLGQYLDRLSHLLDKELETDQARTALLSTSCSWEVLAQKGLAINGLGVSGVNIGLGGKSLVSLHRPSAFHTDPKLPSHGFRNGDPAKIVPQETVRKGKTSKKPAEEEGKEVEGIIYKVTETIVILAVSVRDGDDLEIPERCRLIKTAATGTFDRMGKALDKVRRLIQADGPASTSDTTIKPTPSETTTSTNIIDVSSSNSVSEETLENAPTTTQTIGENLIEQPINAPEGAEDELDERMSEKVQEFRTSPFSNYVRGPRPEYNSVPLLKTLFGLSPPTSTPIGEINLFDESLNQSQKEAVRFALESNEVACIHGPPGTGKTFTLVEIIRQLIRVEKKRVLVCGASNLSVDNLLLRLSPLFPPQSITRIGHPARILPILLPTTLDYQTAHSSSGEVVKDVKKELDGHLDRLSKGRKEKGSVKGKERFAMYSDVRELRKEFRKREAGVVRNVLSTTEIVLATCHTAGSRQLFGQDFDVVIIDEATQALEAVCLIPILKAKKLILAGDPCQLGPTVLSETTHRKIVKQTDQAPKKKTRTDLSKEGNQITLEGKAAKLDLHGTSLNDDKEEEIDELEIHPDQELVKNLTESTATEIQETELKPLRSLATTLFMRLENLYGPGIKKILTVQYRMNHRIAEYASKALYSSLLVSHQSVSNRTLSSLPNLPDLSEDDVEFLDHPVVFFDSNGCEFYERDDGSGNGKSSDGEGSKLNENEADLVQRYVRRLITLGVGPEDIGILAAYQAQVSLLSSLLKTEYPNLLIGTVDSLQGQEREVVILSLVRSNEKREVGFLSDERRINVSMTRAKRQFVVIGDSGTVSNGSSYLKDWMIWLEENADVRFAGDEGAI
;
A
#
# COMPACT_ATOMS: atom_id res chain seq x y z
N MET A 1 28.39 11.28 -42.24
CA MET A 1 27.25 12.10 -42.73
C MET A 1 26.39 12.41 -41.53
N SER A 2 26.17 13.70 -41.27
CA SER A 2 25.44 14.24 -40.11
C SER A 2 23.98 13.81 -40.13
N SER A 3 23.60 12.86 -39.27
CA SER A 3 22.19 12.54 -39.00
C SER A 3 21.65 13.54 -37.98
N SER A 4 20.89 14.51 -38.49
CA SER A 4 20.02 15.38 -37.71
C SER A 4 19.17 14.56 -36.73
N SER A 5 19.21 14.96 -35.46
CA SER A 5 18.30 14.49 -34.41
C SER A 5 16.84 14.54 -34.88
N PRO A 6 15.98 13.57 -34.52
CA PRO A 6 14.56 13.69 -34.82
C PRO A 6 14.02 14.91 -34.07
N ALA A 7 13.51 15.88 -34.82
CA ALA A 7 12.74 16.98 -34.27
C ALA A 7 11.55 16.43 -33.47
N PHE A 8 11.23 17.11 -32.38
CA PHE A 8 10.10 16.86 -31.48
C PHE A 8 8.83 16.57 -32.31
N VAL A 9 8.35 15.32 -32.33
CA VAL A 9 7.06 14.99 -32.94
C VAL A 9 6.00 15.77 -32.13
N PRO A 10 5.14 16.59 -32.77
CA PRO A 10 4.07 17.28 -32.05
C PRO A 10 3.28 16.25 -31.25
N SER A 11 3.13 16.50 -29.95
CA SER A 11 2.35 15.64 -29.07
C SER A 11 0.96 15.43 -29.67
N LEU A 12 0.62 14.17 -29.98
CA LEU A 12 -0.74 13.73 -30.34
C LEU A 12 -1.76 14.07 -29.25
N TYR A 13 -1.28 14.45 -28.05
CA TYR A 13 -2.07 14.83 -26.90
C TYR A 13 -1.99 16.34 -26.66
N LYS A 14 -3.15 16.99 -26.59
CA LYS A 14 -3.25 18.39 -26.16
C LYS A 14 -4.07 18.47 -24.88
N VAL A 15 -3.38 18.78 -23.78
CA VAL A 15 -4.03 18.94 -22.48
C VAL A 15 -4.72 20.29 -22.41
N ARG A 16 -6.04 20.27 -22.25
CA ARG A 16 -6.83 21.46 -21.92
C ARG A 16 -6.64 21.77 -20.43
N PRO A 17 -6.18 22.98 -20.05
CA PRO A 17 -6.07 23.35 -18.65
C PRO A 17 -7.43 23.26 -17.95
N PRO A 18 -7.54 22.58 -16.79
CA PRO A 18 -8.80 22.46 -16.11
C PRO A 18 -9.27 23.80 -15.55
N SER A 19 -10.58 24.00 -15.52
CA SER A 19 -11.17 25.14 -14.82
C SER A 19 -10.94 25.04 -13.30
N SER A 20 -11.05 26.16 -12.58
CA SER A 20 -11.00 26.15 -11.12
C SER A 20 -12.07 25.25 -10.49
N ALA A 21 -13.23 25.12 -11.15
CA ALA A 21 -14.31 24.23 -10.72
C ALA A 21 -13.92 22.75 -10.93
N THR A 22 -13.37 22.41 -12.10
CA THR A 22 -12.89 21.05 -12.42
C THR A 22 -11.81 20.60 -11.43
N LEU A 23 -10.85 21.48 -11.13
CA LEU A 23 -9.81 21.20 -10.15
C LEU A 23 -10.38 21.04 -8.74
N GLY A 24 -11.31 21.91 -8.33
CA GLY A 24 -12.02 21.79 -7.05
C GLY A 24 -12.70 20.43 -6.92
N GLN A 25 -13.52 20.06 -7.91
CA GLN A 25 -14.22 18.77 -7.97
C GLN A 25 -13.24 17.58 -7.91
N TYR A 26 -12.09 17.67 -8.58
CA TYR A 26 -11.07 16.64 -8.51
C TYR A 26 -10.55 16.46 -7.08
N LEU A 27 -10.16 17.56 -6.42
CA LEU A 27 -9.61 17.53 -5.07
C LEU A 27 -10.66 17.09 -4.04
N ASP A 28 -11.89 17.58 -4.16
CA ASP A 28 -13.02 17.15 -3.32
C ASP A 28 -13.31 15.67 -3.48
N ARG A 29 -13.30 15.16 -4.73
CA ARG A 29 -13.49 13.74 -5.01
C ARG A 29 -12.39 12.89 -4.41
N LEU A 30 -11.12 13.31 -4.51
CA LEU A 30 -10.00 12.61 -3.89
C LEU A 30 -10.14 12.59 -2.36
N SER A 31 -10.52 13.71 -1.73
CA SER A 31 -10.76 13.76 -0.28
C SER A 31 -11.87 12.79 0.13
N HIS A 32 -13.02 12.85 -0.53
CA HIS A 32 -14.16 11.98 -0.23
C HIS A 32 -13.82 10.49 -0.35
N LEU A 33 -13.05 10.11 -1.38
CA LEU A 33 -12.61 8.73 -1.55
C LEU A 33 -11.67 8.28 -0.42
N LEU A 34 -10.79 9.16 0.08
CA LEU A 34 -9.91 8.86 1.22
C LEU A 34 -10.71 8.70 2.52
N ASP A 35 -11.71 9.55 2.74
CA ASP A 35 -12.58 9.46 3.92
C ASP A 35 -13.33 8.14 3.94
N LYS A 36 -13.89 7.75 2.78
CA LYS A 36 -14.56 6.47 2.60
C LYS A 36 -13.65 5.25 2.82
N GLU A 37 -12.41 5.32 2.36
CA GLU A 37 -11.41 4.28 2.60
C GLU A 37 -11.06 4.17 4.09
N LEU A 38 -10.89 5.31 4.77
CA LEU A 38 -10.63 5.37 6.21
C LEU A 38 -11.80 4.79 7.01
N GLU A 39 -13.04 5.18 6.69
CA GLU A 39 -14.25 4.64 7.31
C GLU A 39 -14.34 3.13 7.12
N THR A 40 -14.01 2.63 5.93
CA THR A 40 -13.99 1.19 5.65
C THR A 40 -12.92 0.47 6.49
N ASP A 41 -11.71 1.03 6.60
CA ASP A 41 -10.63 0.47 7.42
C ASP A 41 -11.00 0.43 8.92
N GLN A 42 -11.61 1.52 9.42
CA GLN A 42 -12.11 1.62 10.78
C GLN A 42 -13.23 0.62 11.04
N ALA A 43 -14.25 0.54 10.17
CA ALA A 43 -15.36 -0.38 10.30
C ALA A 43 -14.88 -1.84 10.28
N ARG A 44 -13.97 -2.19 9.37
CA ARG A 44 -13.36 -3.53 9.30
C ARG A 44 -12.62 -3.88 10.59
N THR A 45 -11.80 -2.96 11.09
CA THR A 45 -11.04 -3.15 12.33
C THR A 45 -11.98 -3.30 13.52
N ALA A 46 -13.01 -2.46 13.62
CA ALA A 46 -14.01 -2.50 14.67
C ALA A 46 -14.77 -3.83 14.67
N LEU A 47 -15.29 -4.27 13.51
CA LEU A 47 -15.96 -5.56 13.36
C LEU A 47 -15.07 -6.73 13.77
N LEU A 48 -13.80 -6.73 13.34
CA LEU A 48 -12.86 -7.78 13.73
C LEU A 48 -12.64 -7.80 15.25
N SER A 49 -12.55 -6.63 15.88
CA SER A 49 -12.35 -6.53 17.33
C SER A 49 -13.57 -6.94 18.16
N THR A 50 -14.80 -6.68 17.68
CA THR A 50 -16.04 -6.98 18.43
C THR A 50 -16.59 -8.37 18.14
N SER A 51 -16.38 -8.89 16.93
CA SER A 51 -17.03 -10.12 16.44
C SER A 51 -16.17 -11.37 16.55
N CYS A 52 -14.85 -11.22 16.71
CA CYS A 52 -13.92 -12.36 16.74
C CYS A 52 -13.32 -12.53 18.14
N SER A 53 -13.12 -13.79 18.55
CA SER A 53 -12.32 -14.07 19.75
C SER A 53 -10.86 -13.70 19.51
N TRP A 54 -10.11 -13.46 20.60
CA TRP A 54 -8.68 -13.16 20.54
C TRP A 54 -7.86 -14.29 19.92
N GLU A 55 -8.29 -15.55 20.07
CA GLU A 55 -7.67 -16.70 19.43
C GLU A 55 -7.85 -16.67 17.92
N VAL A 56 -9.05 -16.34 17.44
CA VAL A 56 -9.33 -16.20 16.00
C VAL A 56 -8.54 -15.04 15.39
N LEU A 57 -8.44 -13.90 16.09
CA LEU A 57 -7.63 -12.78 15.64
C LEU A 57 -6.13 -13.12 15.55
N ALA A 58 -5.62 -13.89 16.51
CA ALA A 58 -4.24 -14.37 16.47
C ALA A 58 -3.99 -15.38 15.34
N GLN A 59 -4.93 -16.33 15.12
CA GLN A 59 -4.86 -17.26 13.99
C GLN A 59 -4.87 -16.54 12.63
N LYS A 60 -5.64 -15.44 12.51
CA LYS A 60 -5.64 -14.57 11.32
C LYS A 60 -4.43 -13.63 11.25
N GLY A 61 -3.50 -13.69 12.20
CA GLY A 61 -2.30 -12.86 12.25
C GLY A 61 -2.55 -11.37 12.53
N LEU A 62 -3.73 -11.02 13.06
CA LEU A 62 -4.15 -9.65 13.38
C LEU A 62 -3.90 -9.27 14.84
N ALA A 63 -3.65 -10.26 15.69
CA ALA A 63 -3.31 -10.06 17.09
C ALA A 63 -2.17 -10.98 17.55
N ILE A 64 -1.48 -10.59 18.61
CA ILE A 64 -0.56 -11.46 19.36
C ILE A 64 -0.99 -11.44 20.82
N ASN A 65 -1.27 -12.62 21.36
CA ASN A 65 -1.76 -12.79 22.72
C ASN A 65 -0.63 -13.16 23.69
N GLY A 66 -0.81 -12.85 24.97
CA GLY A 66 0.06 -13.31 26.04
C GLY A 66 1.42 -12.63 26.08
N LEU A 67 1.49 -11.35 25.73
CA LEU A 67 2.73 -10.58 25.76
C LEU A 67 2.95 -9.95 27.15
N GLY A 68 4.21 -9.65 27.44
CA GLY A 68 4.62 -8.81 28.57
C GLY A 68 5.63 -7.75 28.12
N VAL A 69 5.73 -6.69 28.90
CA VAL A 69 6.67 -5.58 28.65
C VAL A 69 8.06 -5.99 29.12
N SER A 70 9.03 -5.96 28.22
CA SER A 70 10.45 -6.19 28.53
C SER A 70 11.19 -4.91 28.90
N GLY A 71 10.73 -3.75 28.42
CA GLY A 71 11.33 -2.46 28.73
C GLY A 71 10.73 -1.32 27.90
N VAL A 72 10.96 -0.09 28.36
CA VAL A 72 10.54 1.14 27.68
C VAL A 72 11.73 2.07 27.56
N ASN A 73 12.09 2.42 26.33
CA ASN A 73 13.19 3.34 26.03
C ASN A 73 12.69 4.57 25.25
N ILE A 74 13.46 5.65 25.21
CA ILE A 74 13.18 6.80 24.35
C ILE A 74 13.77 6.58 22.95
N GLY A 75 12.92 6.78 21.95
CA GLY A 75 13.25 6.76 20.54
C GLY A 75 13.24 8.14 19.90
N LEU A 76 13.43 8.14 18.58
CA LEU A 76 13.53 9.36 17.80
C LEU A 76 12.29 10.27 17.94
N GLY A 77 12.52 11.56 18.15
CA GLY A 77 11.46 12.57 18.32
C GLY A 77 10.78 12.53 19.69
N GLY A 78 11.41 11.88 20.68
CA GLY A 78 10.88 11.74 22.04
C GLY A 78 9.74 10.72 22.17
N LYS A 79 9.61 9.79 21.22
CA LYS A 79 8.61 8.71 21.28
C LYS A 79 9.05 7.63 22.26
N SER A 80 8.11 7.02 22.97
CA SER A 80 8.41 5.87 23.84
C SER A 80 8.42 4.59 23.02
N LEU A 81 9.53 3.84 23.05
CA LEU A 81 9.70 2.54 22.43
C LEU A 81 9.39 1.45 23.45
N VAL A 82 8.20 0.88 23.35
CA VAL A 82 7.73 -0.18 24.24
C VAL A 82 8.10 -1.53 23.63
N SER A 83 8.96 -2.28 24.30
CA SER A 83 9.43 -3.60 23.83
C SER A 83 8.59 -4.71 24.46
N LEU A 84 7.89 -5.48 23.63
CA LEU A 84 7.00 -6.57 24.01
C LEU A 84 7.63 -7.91 23.66
N HIS A 85 7.51 -8.88 24.56
CA HIS A 85 8.03 -10.24 24.39
C HIS A 85 7.07 -11.28 24.98
N ARG A 86 7.33 -12.56 24.76
CA ARG A 86 6.66 -13.66 25.47
C ARG A 86 7.38 -13.95 26.79
N PRO A 87 6.76 -13.68 27.96
CA PRO A 87 7.41 -13.92 29.24
C PRO A 87 7.56 -15.42 29.51
N SER A 88 8.73 -15.83 30.00
CA SER A 88 9.02 -17.23 30.38
C SER A 88 8.11 -17.74 31.52
N ALA A 89 7.52 -16.84 32.29
CA ALA A 89 6.53 -17.17 33.32
C ALA A 89 5.27 -17.85 32.77
N PHE A 90 4.95 -17.66 31.48
CA PHE A 90 3.72 -18.17 30.86
C PHE A 90 3.96 -18.96 29.58
N HIS A 91 5.17 -18.92 29.02
CA HIS A 91 5.50 -19.54 27.74
C HIS A 91 6.82 -20.30 27.83
N THR A 92 6.84 -21.50 27.26
CA THR A 92 8.04 -22.34 27.15
C THR A 92 8.93 -21.90 25.98
N ASP A 93 8.32 -21.42 24.90
CA ASP A 93 9.02 -20.89 23.72
C ASP A 93 9.01 -19.34 23.74
N PRO A 94 10.19 -18.69 23.70
CA PRO A 94 10.27 -17.23 23.59
C PRO A 94 9.86 -16.69 22.21
N LYS A 95 9.73 -17.55 21.18
CA LYS A 95 9.33 -17.12 19.83
C LYS A 95 7.89 -16.63 19.78
N LEU A 96 7.71 -15.50 19.12
CA LEU A 96 6.40 -14.96 18.79
C LEU A 96 5.66 -15.96 17.89
N PRO A 97 4.35 -16.14 18.07
CA PRO A 97 3.56 -16.94 17.15
C PRO A 97 3.55 -16.30 15.76
N SER A 98 3.26 -17.08 14.73
CA SER A 98 3.07 -16.55 13.38
C SER A 98 2.06 -15.40 13.39
N HIS A 99 2.41 -14.28 12.76
CA HIS A 99 1.61 -13.05 12.80
C HIS A 99 1.82 -12.19 11.55
N GLY A 100 0.89 -11.27 11.29
CA GLY A 100 0.94 -10.38 10.14
C GLY A 100 1.61 -9.01 10.39
N PHE A 101 2.12 -8.72 11.60
CA PHE A 101 2.69 -7.40 11.93
C PHE A 101 3.98 -7.09 11.16
N ARG A 102 4.06 -5.88 10.61
CA ARG A 102 5.22 -5.35 9.87
C ARG A 102 5.65 -3.99 10.43
N ASN A 103 6.90 -3.61 10.19
CA ASN A 103 7.41 -2.28 10.57
C ASN A 103 6.59 -1.19 9.86
N GLY A 104 6.03 -0.27 10.65
CA GLY A 104 5.14 0.79 10.18
C GLY A 104 3.65 0.51 10.39
N ASP A 105 3.26 -0.71 10.77
CA ASP A 105 1.85 -1.02 11.01
C ASP A 105 1.30 -0.24 12.23
N PRO A 106 0.11 0.35 12.15
CA PRO A 106 -0.62 0.86 13.31
C PRO A 106 -1.06 -0.31 14.21
N ALA A 107 -0.80 -0.18 15.51
CA ALA A 107 -1.16 -1.20 16.47
C ALA A 107 -1.47 -0.62 17.85
N LYS A 108 -2.15 -1.43 18.65
CA LYS A 108 -2.63 -1.07 19.98
C LYS A 108 -2.31 -2.15 21.00
N ILE A 109 -1.81 -1.72 22.15
CA ILE A 109 -1.59 -2.56 23.33
C ILE A 109 -2.88 -2.54 24.15
N VAL A 110 -3.41 -3.73 24.41
CA VAL A 110 -4.65 -3.93 25.18
C VAL A 110 -4.35 -4.81 26.39
N PRO A 111 -4.89 -4.54 27.58
CA PRO A 111 -4.72 -5.41 28.74
C PRO A 111 -5.21 -6.84 28.49
N GLN A 112 -4.55 -7.83 29.10
CA GLN A 112 -5.01 -9.21 29.11
C GLN A 112 -5.37 -9.64 30.53
N GLU A 113 -6.67 -9.77 30.79
CA GLU A 113 -7.16 -10.26 32.08
C GLU A 113 -6.66 -11.68 32.39
N THR A 114 -6.25 -11.90 33.63
CA THR A 114 -5.95 -13.24 34.15
C THR A 114 -7.17 -13.80 34.87
N VAL A 115 -7.85 -14.80 34.29
CA VAL A 115 -8.88 -15.55 35.01
C VAL A 115 -8.20 -16.36 36.11
N ARG A 116 -8.31 -15.91 37.37
CA ARG A 116 -7.87 -16.70 38.53
C ARG A 116 -8.87 -17.83 38.75
N LYS A 117 -8.52 -19.06 38.34
CA LYS A 117 -9.23 -20.27 38.79
C LYS A 117 -8.89 -20.53 40.26
N GLY A 118 -9.78 -20.12 41.17
CA GLY A 118 -9.76 -20.61 42.55
C GLY A 118 -10.27 -19.62 43.62
N LYS A 119 -11.43 -19.95 44.19
CA LYS A 119 -12.06 -19.49 45.46
C LYS A 119 -12.67 -18.08 45.52
N THR A 120 -14.01 -18.10 45.45
CA THR A 120 -15.02 -17.30 46.20
C THR A 120 -14.73 -15.81 46.48
N SER A 121 -15.47 -14.99 45.73
CA SER A 121 -16.08 -13.71 46.15
C SER A 121 -15.19 -12.69 46.86
N LYS A 122 -14.29 -12.07 46.10
CA LYS A 122 -14.07 -10.62 46.16
C LYS A 122 -14.06 -10.13 44.71
N LYS A 123 -14.78 -9.02 44.43
CA LYS A 123 -14.79 -8.36 43.11
C LYS A 123 -13.36 -8.37 42.53
N PRO A 124 -13.16 -8.80 41.27
CA PRO A 124 -11.84 -8.66 40.64
C PRO A 124 -11.44 -7.20 40.76
N ALA A 125 -10.26 -6.92 41.29
CA ALA A 125 -9.68 -5.60 41.12
C ALA A 125 -9.46 -5.45 39.61
N GLU A 126 -10.22 -4.57 38.97
CA GLU A 126 -9.97 -4.12 37.61
C GLU A 126 -8.53 -3.60 37.58
N GLU A 127 -7.60 -4.37 37.02
CA GLU A 127 -6.34 -3.80 36.57
C GLU A 127 -6.68 -2.95 35.34
N GLU A 128 -7.13 -1.71 35.60
CA GLU A 128 -7.34 -0.65 34.60
C GLU A 128 -5.99 -0.30 33.95
N GLY A 129 -5.52 -1.13 33.04
CA GLY A 129 -4.47 -0.73 32.11
C GLY A 129 -5.10 0.13 31.00
N LYS A 130 -4.62 1.36 30.82
CA LYS A 130 -5.05 2.21 29.71
C LYS A 130 -4.58 1.59 28.39
N GLU A 131 -5.43 1.60 27.37
CA GLU A 131 -5.05 1.14 26.05
C GLU A 131 -4.03 2.10 25.43
N VAL A 132 -3.00 1.57 24.77
CA VAL A 132 -1.91 2.39 24.22
C VAL A 132 -1.77 2.15 22.73
N GLU A 133 -1.97 3.19 21.93
CA GLU A 133 -1.83 3.16 20.49
C GLU A 133 -0.46 3.64 20.03
N GLY A 134 0.08 3.02 19.00
CA GLY A 134 1.37 3.37 18.44
C GLY A 134 1.59 2.77 17.05
N ILE A 135 2.83 2.91 16.57
CA ILE A 135 3.26 2.37 15.28
C ILE A 135 4.33 1.32 15.56
N ILE A 136 4.22 0.16 14.92
CA ILE A 136 5.22 -0.90 15.02
C ILE A 136 6.57 -0.35 14.53
N TYR A 137 7.51 -0.24 15.46
CA TYR A 137 8.85 0.28 15.22
C TYR A 137 9.77 -0.81 14.68
N LYS A 138 9.72 -2.00 15.29
CA LYS A 138 10.56 -3.14 14.92
C LYS A 138 9.88 -4.45 15.29
N VAL A 139 9.97 -5.44 14.42
CA VAL A 139 9.54 -6.81 14.67
C VAL A 139 10.72 -7.76 14.47
N THR A 140 10.90 -8.71 15.38
CA THR A 140 11.88 -9.80 15.33
C THR A 140 11.17 -11.12 15.65
N GLU A 141 11.86 -12.26 15.64
CA GLU A 141 11.23 -13.54 16.01
C GLU A 141 10.76 -13.60 17.46
N THR A 142 11.31 -12.79 18.37
CA THR A 142 11.04 -12.88 19.82
C THR A 142 10.49 -11.60 20.43
N ILE A 143 10.70 -10.45 19.78
CA ILE A 143 10.36 -9.11 20.29
C ILE A 143 9.61 -8.30 19.25
N VAL A 144 8.54 -7.62 19.69
CA VAL A 144 7.86 -6.54 18.95
C VAL A 144 8.05 -5.22 19.70
N ILE A 145 8.52 -4.19 19.01
CA ILE A 145 8.69 -2.84 19.58
C ILE A 145 7.63 -1.92 19.00
N LEU A 146 6.87 -1.26 19.87
CA LEU A 146 5.86 -0.26 19.49
C LEU A 146 6.38 1.15 19.83
N ALA A 147 6.39 2.05 18.85
CA ALA A 147 6.67 3.47 19.05
C ALA A 147 5.37 4.23 19.38
N VAL A 148 5.27 4.66 20.63
CA VAL A 148 4.12 5.36 21.20
C VAL A 148 4.42 6.85 21.30
N SER A 149 3.52 7.66 20.76
CA SER A 149 3.56 9.11 20.93
C SER A 149 2.70 9.49 22.13
N VAL A 150 3.34 9.82 23.24
CA VAL A 150 2.63 10.31 24.44
C VAL A 150 2.41 11.81 24.27
N ARG A 151 1.17 12.28 24.48
CA ARG A 151 0.87 13.72 24.44
C ARG A 151 1.51 14.42 25.64
N ASP A 152 1.77 15.72 25.48
CA ASP A 152 2.32 16.52 26.58
C ASP A 152 1.30 16.58 27.73
N GLY A 153 1.66 16.02 28.88
CA GLY A 153 0.79 15.95 30.06
C GLY A 153 0.14 14.59 30.33
N ASP A 154 0.28 13.62 29.42
CA ASP A 154 -0.18 12.24 29.63
C ASP A 154 0.95 11.35 30.18
N ASP A 155 0.59 10.42 31.06
CA ASP A 155 1.50 9.40 31.57
C ASP A 155 1.36 8.11 30.77
N LEU A 156 2.49 7.48 30.47
CA LEU A 156 2.50 6.17 29.83
C LEU A 156 2.32 5.10 30.89
N GLU A 157 1.11 4.54 30.95
CA GLU A 157 0.78 3.37 31.76
C GLU A 157 0.59 2.17 30.83
N ILE A 158 1.35 1.11 31.08
CA ILE A 158 1.34 -0.09 30.24
C ILE A 158 0.95 -1.28 31.12
N PRO A 159 -0.01 -2.11 30.68
CA PRO A 159 -0.38 -3.30 31.45
C PRO A 159 0.77 -4.30 31.56
N GLU A 160 0.91 -4.95 32.73
CA GLU A 160 1.95 -5.97 32.97
C GLU A 160 1.79 -7.18 32.01
N ARG A 161 0.53 -7.55 31.73
CA ARG A 161 0.17 -8.58 30.76
C ARG A 161 -0.73 -7.98 29.69
N CYS A 162 -0.35 -8.13 28.44
CA CYS A 162 -1.00 -7.45 27.34
C CYS A 162 -1.19 -8.32 26.10
N ARG A 163 -2.07 -7.85 25.22
CA ARG A 163 -2.22 -8.29 23.85
C ARG A 163 -1.82 -7.13 22.93
N LEU A 164 -1.36 -7.47 21.74
CA LEU A 164 -1.13 -6.51 20.67
C LEU A 164 -2.13 -6.77 19.55
N ILE A 165 -2.82 -5.74 19.07
CA ILE A 165 -3.80 -5.83 17.98
C ILE A 165 -3.49 -4.79 16.91
N LYS A 166 -3.69 -5.14 15.62
CA LYS A 166 -3.64 -4.15 14.52
C LYS A 166 -4.81 -3.19 14.61
N THR A 167 -4.57 -1.91 14.31
CA THR A 167 -5.62 -0.88 14.26
C THR A 167 -5.71 -0.22 12.89
N ALA A 168 -6.73 0.60 12.67
CA ALA A 168 -6.88 1.37 11.44
C ALA A 168 -5.77 2.43 11.31
N ALA A 169 -5.35 2.73 10.08
CA ALA A 169 -4.23 3.61 9.80
C ALA A 169 -4.60 5.11 9.84
N THR A 170 -5.34 5.57 10.85
CA THR A 170 -5.87 6.95 10.96
C THR A 170 -4.80 8.04 10.73
N GLY A 171 -3.64 7.91 11.36
CA GLY A 171 -2.54 8.86 11.22
C GLY A 171 -1.91 8.90 9.82
N THR A 172 -2.11 7.87 9.02
CA THR A 172 -1.71 7.84 7.60
C THR A 172 -2.66 8.70 6.77
N PHE A 173 -3.97 8.55 6.95
CA PHE A 173 -4.99 9.33 6.24
C PHE A 173 -4.94 10.81 6.61
N ASP A 174 -4.71 11.15 7.89
CA ASP A 174 -4.53 12.53 8.34
C ASP A 174 -3.37 13.24 7.60
N ARG A 175 -2.25 12.56 7.33
CA ARG A 175 -1.15 13.13 6.56
C ARG A 175 -1.53 13.37 5.10
N MET A 176 -2.29 12.45 4.50
CA MET A 176 -2.77 12.59 3.12
C MET A 176 -3.74 13.76 3.00
N GLY A 177 -4.69 13.89 3.93
CA GLY A 177 -5.62 15.03 4.00
C GLY A 177 -4.88 16.37 4.15
N LYS A 178 -3.91 16.46 5.06
CA LYS A 178 -3.07 17.67 5.22
C LYS A 178 -2.26 18.03 3.98
N ALA A 179 -1.76 17.03 3.25
CA ALA A 179 -1.07 17.27 1.99
C ALA A 179 -2.03 17.81 0.92
N LEU A 180 -3.24 17.23 0.83
CA LEU A 180 -4.29 17.68 -0.09
C LEU A 180 -4.74 19.11 0.20
N ASP A 181 -4.95 19.46 1.47
CA ASP A 181 -5.27 20.82 1.91
C ASP A 181 -4.17 21.81 1.53
N LYS A 182 -2.90 21.40 1.66
CA LYS A 182 -1.77 22.24 1.26
C LYS A 182 -1.74 22.44 -0.26
N VAL A 183 -1.99 21.40 -1.05
CA VAL A 183 -2.12 21.51 -2.52
C VAL A 183 -3.22 22.49 -2.89
N ARG A 184 -4.40 22.38 -2.25
CA ARG A 184 -5.54 23.28 -2.49
C ARG A 184 -5.15 24.74 -2.28
N ARG A 185 -4.48 25.06 -1.16
CA ARG A 185 -4.02 26.43 -0.86
C ARG A 185 -3.01 26.95 -1.89
N LEU A 186 -2.03 26.13 -2.25
CA LEU A 186 -0.95 26.55 -3.15
C LEU A 186 -1.42 26.78 -4.58
N ILE A 187 -2.38 25.99 -5.07
CA ILE A 187 -2.90 26.16 -6.44
C ILE A 187 -3.93 27.31 -6.49
N GLN A 188 -4.72 27.52 -5.43
CA GLN A 188 -5.72 28.61 -5.39
C GLN A 188 -5.10 30.00 -5.12
N ALA A 189 -4.00 30.08 -4.36
CA ALA A 189 -3.35 31.35 -4.03
C ALA A 189 -2.67 32.04 -5.23
N ASP A 190 -2.55 31.36 -6.38
CA ASP A 190 -1.89 31.85 -7.59
C ASP A 190 -2.89 32.09 -8.75
N GLY A 191 -4.19 32.16 -8.45
CA GLY A 191 -5.22 32.64 -9.38
C GLY A 191 -5.19 34.16 -9.53
N PRO A 192 -5.66 34.74 -10.65
CA PRO A 192 -5.76 36.19 -10.78
C PRO A 192 -6.62 36.72 -9.63
N ALA A 193 -6.07 37.64 -8.84
CA ALA A 193 -6.80 38.29 -7.77
C ALA A 193 -8.13 38.81 -8.34
N SER A 194 -9.24 38.19 -7.94
CA SER A 194 -10.57 38.72 -8.20
C SER A 194 -10.64 40.06 -7.49
N THR A 195 -10.69 41.12 -8.28
CA THR A 195 -11.13 42.44 -7.84
C THR A 195 -12.53 42.32 -7.26
N SER A 196 -12.64 42.29 -5.94
CA SER A 196 -13.89 42.56 -5.23
C SER A 196 -13.57 43.21 -3.89
N ASP A 197 -13.83 44.52 -3.84
CA ASP A 197 -14.13 45.37 -2.69
C ASP A 197 -13.37 45.15 -1.39
N THR A 198 -12.25 45.87 -1.26
CA THR A 198 -11.83 46.39 0.05
C THR A 198 -12.35 47.81 0.18
N THR A 199 -13.50 47.98 0.82
CA THR A 199 -13.89 49.26 1.41
C THR A 199 -12.92 49.53 2.56
N ILE A 200 -11.81 50.19 2.24
CA ILE A 200 -10.87 50.74 3.22
C ILE A 200 -11.61 51.85 3.97
N LYS A 201 -12.02 51.59 5.20
CA LYS A 201 -12.31 52.67 6.16
C LYS A 201 -11.00 53.39 6.46
N PRO A 202 -10.91 54.71 6.27
CA PRO A 202 -9.68 55.45 6.52
C PRO A 202 -9.45 55.52 8.04
N THR A 203 -8.29 55.04 8.48
CA THR A 203 -7.69 55.43 9.76
C THR A 203 -7.12 56.84 9.59
N PRO A 204 -7.29 57.75 10.56
CA PRO A 204 -6.73 59.09 10.45
C PRO A 204 -5.21 59.05 10.68
N SER A 205 -4.53 59.78 9.81
CA SER A 205 -3.10 60.07 9.78
C SER A 205 -2.58 60.69 11.07
N GLU A 206 -1.48 60.14 11.59
CA GLU A 206 -0.58 60.83 12.51
C GLU A 206 0.26 61.86 11.74
N THR A 207 0.18 63.12 12.17
CA THR A 207 1.20 64.14 11.89
C THR A 207 1.62 64.80 13.19
N THR A 208 2.93 64.84 13.37
CA THR A 208 3.74 65.42 14.44
C THR A 208 3.43 66.86 14.81
N THR A 209 3.38 67.19 16.13
CA THR A 209 4.06 68.35 16.76
C THR A 209 3.98 68.33 18.30
N SER A 210 5.16 68.24 18.92
CA SER A 210 5.70 68.96 20.10
C SER A 210 4.82 69.56 21.25
N THR A 211 5.39 69.37 22.46
CA THR A 211 5.42 70.19 23.71
C THR A 211 4.45 69.92 24.87
N ASN A 212 5.05 69.61 26.05
CA ASN A 212 4.83 70.12 27.42
C ASN A 212 3.39 70.00 28.02
N ILE A 213 3.09 69.63 29.28
CA ILE A 213 3.71 69.89 30.60
C ILE A 213 2.70 69.32 31.67
N ILE A 214 3.17 68.79 32.83
CA ILE A 214 2.54 68.80 34.20
C ILE A 214 1.17 68.05 34.38
N ASP A 215 0.76 67.37 35.46
CA ASP A 215 1.27 66.97 36.78
C ASP A 215 0.30 65.92 37.40
N VAL A 216 0.85 65.11 38.31
CA VAL A 216 0.37 64.78 39.69
C VAL A 216 -0.95 64.00 39.95
N SER A 217 -0.74 63.00 40.83
CA SER A 217 -1.64 62.44 41.88
C SER A 217 -2.82 61.55 41.46
N SER A 218 -3.27 60.55 42.21
CA SER A 218 -2.79 59.84 43.41
C SER A 218 -3.84 58.78 43.79
N SER A 219 -3.36 57.57 44.11
CA SER A 219 -3.71 56.73 45.27
C SER A 219 -5.15 56.30 45.64
N ASN A 220 -5.18 55.04 46.11
CA ASN A 220 -6.05 54.43 47.13
C ASN A 220 -7.48 54.03 46.74
N SER A 221 -8.14 52.99 47.27
CA SER A 221 -7.86 51.70 47.94
C SER A 221 -9.16 51.35 48.71
N VAL A 222 -9.47 50.05 48.91
CA VAL A 222 -10.41 49.49 49.94
C VAL A 222 -11.93 49.69 49.66
N SER A 223 -12.92 48.86 50.00
CA SER A 223 -13.17 47.40 50.21
C SER A 223 -14.69 47.22 50.48
N GLU A 224 -15.20 45.97 50.49
CA GLU A 224 -16.42 45.44 51.17
C GLU A 224 -17.82 46.00 50.74
N GLU A 225 -18.96 45.30 50.74
CA GLU A 225 -19.45 44.13 51.49
C GLU A 225 -20.74 43.55 50.80
N THR A 226 -20.92 42.21 50.82
CA THR A 226 -22.16 41.39 51.08
C THR A 226 -23.53 41.67 50.39
N LEU A 227 -24.52 40.77 50.20
CA LEU A 227 -24.87 39.40 50.60
C LEU A 227 -26.15 38.93 49.82
N GLU A 228 -26.48 37.63 49.93
CA GLU A 228 -27.82 36.96 49.77
C GLU A 228 -28.37 36.68 48.35
N ASN A 229 -29.02 35.56 48.01
CA ASN A 229 -29.44 34.34 48.73
C ASN A 229 -29.79 33.22 47.70
N ALA A 230 -29.61 31.95 48.07
CA ALA A 230 -30.21 30.76 47.43
C ALA A 230 -31.39 30.25 48.28
N PRO A 231 -32.29 29.35 47.79
CA PRO A 231 -32.05 27.91 48.01
C PRO A 231 -32.66 26.89 47.00
N THR A 232 -32.00 25.72 46.96
CA THR A 232 -32.45 24.29 46.89
C THR A 232 -33.96 23.96 46.72
N THR A 233 -34.36 22.91 45.97
CA THR A 233 -34.41 21.49 46.45
C THR A 233 -34.83 20.49 45.34
N THR A 234 -34.22 19.29 45.39
CA THR A 234 -34.42 18.01 44.65
C THR A 234 -35.68 17.20 45.04
N GLN A 235 -36.30 16.44 44.10
CA GLN A 235 -36.58 14.97 44.19
C GLN A 235 -37.64 14.42 43.18
N THR A 236 -37.19 13.55 42.28
CA THR A 236 -37.55 12.14 41.93
C THR A 236 -38.99 11.52 42.00
N ILE A 237 -39.19 10.56 41.06
CA ILE A 237 -40.14 9.39 40.95
C ILE A 237 -41.41 9.67 40.10
N GLY A 238 -41.89 8.84 39.14
CA GLY A 238 -41.57 7.51 38.58
C GLY A 238 -42.65 7.08 37.54
N GLU A 239 -42.35 6.03 36.74
CA GLU A 239 -43.19 4.98 36.08
C GLU A 239 -44.70 5.24 35.72
N ASN A 240 -45.36 4.77 34.65
CA ASN A 240 -45.20 3.64 33.71
C ASN A 240 -46.22 3.75 32.53
N LEU A 241 -45.85 3.18 31.37
CA LEU A 241 -46.63 2.45 30.30
C LEU A 241 -47.97 2.97 29.72
N ILE A 242 -48.06 2.99 28.37
CA ILE A 242 -49.07 2.32 27.49
C ILE A 242 -48.68 2.48 26.00
N GLU A 243 -48.98 1.46 25.19
CA GLU A 243 -48.54 1.19 23.81
C GLU A 243 -49.37 1.82 22.65
N GLN A 244 -48.69 2.02 21.49
CA GLN A 244 -49.12 1.96 20.06
C GLN A 244 -50.02 3.09 19.46
N PRO A 245 -50.11 3.23 18.11
CA PRO A 245 -49.05 3.36 17.08
C PRO A 245 -49.38 4.42 16.00
N ILE A 246 -48.53 5.40 15.63
CA ILE A 246 -48.86 6.29 14.48
C ILE A 246 -47.60 6.74 13.69
N ASN A 247 -47.59 6.35 12.41
CA ASN A 247 -46.99 6.92 11.19
C ASN A 247 -45.65 7.66 11.23
N ALA A 248 -44.72 7.12 10.42
CA ALA A 248 -43.53 7.80 9.94
C ALA A 248 -43.87 9.04 9.10
N PRO A 249 -43.17 10.17 9.28
CA PRO A 249 -43.05 11.19 8.26
C PRO A 249 -41.81 10.91 7.39
N GLU A 250 -42.03 10.88 6.07
CA GLU A 250 -41.00 11.03 5.04
C GLU A 250 -40.30 12.40 5.21
N GLY A 251 -38.96 12.43 5.10
CA GLY A 251 -38.19 13.68 5.08
C GLY A 251 -36.99 13.79 6.03
N ALA A 252 -36.34 12.69 6.42
CA ALA A 252 -35.22 12.67 7.37
C ALA A 252 -33.83 12.42 6.73
N GLU A 253 -33.63 12.81 5.46
CA GLU A 253 -32.32 12.73 4.79
C GLU A 253 -31.61 14.10 4.69
N ASP A 254 -32.34 15.22 4.66
CA ASP A 254 -31.73 16.56 4.50
C ASP A 254 -31.25 17.21 5.82
N GLU A 255 -31.78 16.83 6.99
CA GLU A 255 -31.34 17.35 8.31
C GLU A 255 -30.06 16.67 8.85
N LEU A 256 -29.67 15.54 8.27
CA LEU A 256 -28.47 14.78 8.66
C LEU A 256 -27.20 15.36 8.03
N ASP A 257 -27.29 15.90 6.81
CA ASP A 257 -26.16 16.53 6.11
C ASP A 257 -25.76 17.88 6.74
N GLU A 258 -26.73 18.64 7.25
CA GLU A 258 -26.46 19.93 7.91
C GLU A 258 -25.81 19.74 9.29
N ARG A 259 -26.25 18.73 10.05
CA ARG A 259 -25.64 18.35 11.35
C ARG A 259 -24.27 17.67 11.22
N MET A 260 -23.99 17.02 10.09
CA MET A 260 -22.67 16.45 9.79
C MET A 260 -21.69 17.55 9.35
N SER A 261 -22.16 18.58 8.64
CA SER A 261 -21.39 19.78 8.29
C SER A 261 -20.90 20.55 9.53
N GLU A 262 -21.77 20.76 10.53
CA GLU A 262 -21.42 21.49 11.76
C GLU A 262 -20.44 20.72 12.67
N LYS A 263 -20.55 19.39 12.76
CA LYS A 263 -19.61 18.56 13.55
C LYS A 263 -18.22 18.40 12.90
N VAL A 264 -18.12 18.51 11.58
CA VAL A 264 -16.84 18.47 10.85
C VAL A 264 -16.03 19.77 11.02
N GLN A 265 -16.68 20.89 11.36
CA GLN A 265 -15.98 22.14 11.69
C GLN A 265 -15.41 22.15 13.12
N GLU A 266 -16.06 21.49 14.08
CA GLU A 266 -15.63 21.49 15.48
C GLU A 266 -14.38 20.62 15.75
N PHE A 267 -14.11 19.61 14.90
CA PHE A 267 -12.90 18.77 15.00
C PHE A 267 -11.64 19.37 14.33
N ARG A 268 -11.74 20.54 13.69
CA ARG A 268 -10.61 21.19 12.99
C ARG A 268 -9.76 22.12 13.85
N THR A 269 -10.11 22.34 15.11
CA THR A 269 -9.38 23.23 16.03
C THR A 269 -8.55 22.44 17.05
N SER A 270 -7.52 21.72 16.59
CA SER A 270 -6.45 21.24 17.48
C SER A 270 -5.54 22.41 17.89
N PRO A 271 -5.21 22.59 19.20
CA PRO A 271 -4.52 23.78 19.71
C PRO A 271 -3.01 23.87 19.39
N PHE A 272 -2.51 23.14 18.39
CA PHE A 272 -1.08 23.09 18.05
C PHE A 272 -0.68 23.95 16.84
N SER A 273 -1.32 25.11 16.65
CA SER A 273 -0.97 26.08 15.59
C SER A 273 0.09 27.12 15.99
N ASN A 274 0.57 27.14 17.24
CA ASN A 274 1.44 28.22 17.72
C ASN A 274 2.84 27.74 18.04
N TYR A 275 3.68 27.54 17.01
CA TYR A 275 5.13 27.64 17.16
C TYR A 275 5.71 28.39 15.96
N VAL A 276 6.02 29.67 16.19
CA VAL A 276 6.90 30.60 15.47
C VAL A 276 7.14 30.27 13.99
N ARG A 277 6.28 30.82 13.12
CA ARG A 277 6.52 30.93 11.68
C ARG A 277 7.43 32.14 11.41
N GLY A 278 8.69 31.90 11.10
CA GLY A 278 9.40 32.81 10.19
C GLY A 278 8.88 32.61 8.77
N PRO A 279 8.87 33.65 7.91
CA PRO A 279 8.36 33.55 6.56
C PRO A 279 9.29 32.64 5.74
N ARG A 280 8.77 31.55 5.19
CA ARG A 280 9.48 30.71 4.21
C ARG A 280 8.80 30.89 2.85
N PRO A 281 9.51 30.86 1.72
CA PRO A 281 8.90 31.00 0.41
C PRO A 281 8.06 29.76 0.13
N GLU A 282 6.74 29.85 0.30
CA GLU A 282 5.78 28.74 0.18
C GLU A 282 5.58 28.26 -1.28
N TYR A 283 6.37 28.75 -2.25
CA TYR A 283 6.09 28.69 -3.70
C TYR A 283 6.97 27.74 -4.54
N ASN A 284 7.95 27.05 -3.95
CA ASN A 284 8.93 26.28 -4.74
C ASN A 284 8.36 25.10 -5.54
N SER A 285 7.26 24.48 -5.09
CA SER A 285 6.64 23.34 -5.78
C SER A 285 5.54 23.75 -6.77
N VAL A 286 5.22 25.04 -6.90
CA VAL A 286 4.05 25.51 -7.68
C VAL A 286 4.14 25.12 -9.16
N PRO A 287 5.27 25.28 -9.87
CA PRO A 287 5.38 24.84 -11.27
C PRO A 287 5.11 23.34 -11.44
N LEU A 288 5.70 22.53 -10.56
CA LEU A 288 5.46 21.08 -10.51
C LEU A 288 3.98 20.78 -10.29
N LEU A 289 3.34 21.39 -9.30
CA LEU A 289 1.91 21.18 -9.03
C LEU A 289 1.04 21.58 -10.22
N LYS A 290 1.32 22.72 -10.87
CA LYS A 290 0.59 23.14 -12.08
C LYS A 290 0.66 22.07 -13.17
N THR A 291 1.84 21.49 -13.40
CA THR A 291 1.99 20.40 -14.35
C THR A 291 1.30 19.11 -13.87
N LEU A 292 1.39 18.74 -12.60
CA LEU A 292 0.72 17.52 -12.11
C LEU A 292 -0.82 17.56 -12.22
N PHE A 293 -1.40 18.76 -12.21
CA PHE A 293 -2.85 18.98 -12.32
C PHE A 293 -3.28 19.49 -13.70
N GLY A 294 -2.42 19.46 -14.72
CA GLY A 294 -2.80 19.82 -16.09
C GLY A 294 -2.94 21.32 -16.36
N LEU A 295 -2.57 22.20 -15.42
CA LEU A 295 -2.62 23.65 -15.58
C LEU A 295 -1.50 24.18 -16.50
N SER A 296 -0.41 23.45 -16.60
CA SER A 296 0.70 23.71 -17.51
C SER A 296 1.18 22.40 -18.17
N PRO A 297 1.70 22.44 -19.40
CA PRO A 297 2.36 21.27 -19.99
C PRO A 297 3.71 21.02 -19.32
N PRO A 298 4.18 19.75 -19.27
CA PRO A 298 5.55 19.44 -18.87
C PRO A 298 6.53 20.03 -19.88
N THR A 299 7.66 20.53 -19.41
CA THR A 299 8.72 21.09 -20.24
C THR A 299 9.99 20.25 -20.15
N SER A 300 10.84 20.36 -21.17
CA SER A 300 12.14 19.69 -21.21
C SER A 300 13.22 20.65 -21.67
N THR A 301 14.42 20.49 -21.10
CA THR A 301 15.61 21.23 -21.50
C THR A 301 16.60 20.24 -22.09
N PRO A 302 16.93 20.33 -23.39
CA PRO A 302 17.92 19.45 -24.01
C PRO A 302 19.27 19.56 -23.27
N ILE A 303 19.85 18.42 -22.95
CA ILE A 303 21.19 18.34 -22.37
C ILE A 303 22.17 17.82 -23.41
N GLY A 304 23.45 18.21 -23.27
CA GLY A 304 24.52 17.72 -24.13
C GLY A 304 24.82 16.24 -23.96
N GLU A 305 25.99 15.80 -24.41
CA GLU A 305 26.45 14.44 -24.10
C GLU A 305 26.59 14.23 -22.59
N ILE A 306 26.08 13.10 -22.12
CA ILE A 306 26.09 12.73 -20.71
C ILE A 306 27.10 11.61 -20.54
N ASN A 307 28.09 11.83 -19.67
CA ASN A 307 29.00 10.77 -19.26
C ASN A 307 28.33 9.95 -18.16
N LEU A 308 27.84 8.77 -18.53
CA LEU A 308 27.25 7.84 -17.58
C LEU A 308 28.32 7.25 -16.67
N PHE A 309 28.01 7.10 -15.39
CA PHE A 309 28.92 6.50 -14.43
C PHE A 309 28.85 4.97 -14.40
N ASP A 310 27.81 4.38 -15.00
CA ASP A 310 27.68 2.95 -15.24
C ASP A 310 27.61 2.69 -16.75
N GLU A 311 28.70 2.14 -17.30
CA GLU A 311 28.82 1.85 -18.72
C GLU A 311 28.01 0.62 -19.15
N SER A 312 27.61 -0.22 -18.20
CA SER A 312 26.86 -1.46 -18.46
C SER A 312 25.38 -1.25 -18.76
N LEU A 313 24.88 -0.01 -18.59
CA LEU A 313 23.48 0.32 -18.90
C LEU A 313 23.17 0.06 -20.37
N ASN A 314 22.03 -0.56 -20.64
CA ASN A 314 21.56 -0.77 -22.01
C ASN A 314 20.88 0.49 -22.57
N GLN A 315 20.62 0.50 -23.88
CA GLN A 315 20.10 1.66 -24.59
C GLN A 315 18.80 2.23 -23.98
N SER A 316 17.82 1.38 -23.63
CA SER A 316 16.56 1.84 -23.03
C SER A 316 16.76 2.51 -21.66
N GLN A 317 17.75 2.04 -20.88
CA GLN A 317 18.13 2.65 -19.61
C GLN A 317 18.84 3.98 -19.83
N LYS A 318 19.77 4.08 -20.81
CA LYS A 318 20.45 5.34 -21.15
C LYS A 318 19.46 6.41 -21.58
N GLU A 319 18.47 6.04 -22.38
CA GLU A 319 17.39 6.94 -22.82
C GLU A 319 16.50 7.37 -21.66
N ALA A 320 16.17 6.47 -20.73
CA ALA A 320 15.41 6.81 -19.53
C ALA A 320 16.19 7.76 -18.60
N VAL A 321 17.52 7.57 -18.45
CA VAL A 321 18.39 8.49 -17.69
C VAL A 321 18.38 9.87 -18.34
N ARG A 322 18.64 9.96 -19.65
CA ARG A 322 18.62 11.24 -20.39
C ARG A 322 17.27 11.93 -20.24
N PHE A 323 16.17 11.23 -20.51
CA PHE A 323 14.81 11.75 -20.39
C PHE A 323 14.53 12.30 -18.99
N ALA A 324 14.91 11.55 -17.94
CA ALA A 324 14.69 11.98 -16.57
C ALA A 324 15.49 13.24 -16.20
N LEU A 325 16.68 13.44 -16.79
CA LEU A 325 17.50 14.63 -16.57
C LEU A 325 16.96 15.83 -17.37
N GLU A 326 16.54 15.63 -18.63
CA GLU A 326 15.98 16.66 -19.51
C GLU A 326 14.62 17.20 -19.03
N SER A 327 13.77 16.38 -18.42
CA SER A 327 12.47 16.83 -17.91
C SER A 327 12.63 17.85 -16.79
N ASN A 328 11.96 19.00 -16.88
CA ASN A 328 12.09 20.06 -15.88
C ASN A 328 11.20 19.81 -14.65
N GLU A 329 9.93 19.46 -14.86
CA GLU A 329 8.96 19.27 -13.76
C GLU A 329 8.77 17.79 -13.42
N VAL A 330 8.44 16.95 -14.41
CA VAL A 330 8.05 15.56 -14.15
C VAL A 330 8.58 14.59 -15.21
N ALA A 331 9.03 13.41 -14.78
CA ALA A 331 9.39 12.29 -15.64
C ALA A 331 8.84 10.98 -15.08
N CYS A 332 8.26 10.14 -15.93
CA CYS A 332 7.82 8.79 -15.57
C CYS A 332 8.76 7.73 -16.19
N ILE A 333 9.21 6.76 -15.39
CA ILE A 333 9.99 5.62 -15.82
C ILE A 333 9.16 4.37 -15.62
N HIS A 334 8.72 3.78 -16.73
CA HIS A 334 8.02 2.49 -16.72
C HIS A 334 9.09 1.39 -16.73
N GLY A 335 9.23 0.70 -15.61
CA GLY A 335 10.17 -0.41 -15.46
C GLY A 335 9.45 -1.74 -15.31
N PRO A 336 9.17 -2.46 -16.42
CA PRO A 336 8.69 -3.85 -16.38
C PRO A 336 9.59 -4.78 -15.54
N PRO A 337 9.12 -5.98 -15.19
CA PRO A 337 9.87 -6.92 -14.36
C PRO A 337 11.25 -7.26 -14.93
N GLY A 338 12.28 -7.26 -14.08
CA GLY A 338 13.64 -7.65 -14.47
C GLY A 338 14.41 -6.62 -15.31
N THR A 339 13.83 -5.47 -15.64
CA THR A 339 14.46 -4.46 -16.53
C THR A 339 15.52 -3.56 -15.87
N GLY A 340 15.79 -3.77 -14.58
CA GLY A 340 16.78 -2.98 -13.85
C GLY A 340 16.31 -1.56 -13.48
N LYS A 341 15.01 -1.34 -13.24
CA LYS A 341 14.44 -0.06 -12.78
C LYS A 341 15.28 0.60 -11.68
N THR A 342 15.63 -0.15 -10.64
CA THR A 342 16.48 0.31 -9.54
C THR A 342 17.89 0.71 -10.00
N PHE A 343 18.50 0.01 -10.95
CA PHE A 343 19.81 0.37 -11.52
C PHE A 343 19.72 1.70 -12.28
N THR A 344 18.69 1.88 -13.10
CA THR A 344 18.43 3.14 -13.81
C THR A 344 18.25 4.31 -12.84
N LEU A 345 17.48 4.12 -11.76
CA LEU A 345 17.29 5.15 -10.73
C LEU A 345 18.58 5.49 -9.99
N VAL A 346 19.42 4.50 -9.70
CA VAL A 346 20.75 4.73 -9.08
C VAL A 346 21.60 5.62 -9.97
N GLU A 347 21.64 5.37 -11.27
CA GLU A 347 22.38 6.23 -12.21
C GLU A 347 21.82 7.65 -12.26
N ILE A 348 20.49 7.81 -12.33
CA ILE A 348 19.84 9.13 -12.28
C ILE A 348 20.25 9.89 -11.00
N ILE A 349 20.23 9.22 -9.84
CA ILE A 349 20.63 9.83 -8.57
C ILE A 349 22.11 10.24 -8.60
N ARG A 350 23.00 9.42 -9.17
CA ARG A 350 24.42 9.77 -9.32
C ARG A 350 24.62 11.01 -10.17
N GLN A 351 23.88 11.14 -11.28
CA GLN A 351 23.92 12.30 -12.16
C GLN A 351 23.42 13.57 -11.44
N LEU A 352 22.25 13.49 -10.80
CA LEU A 352 21.68 14.61 -10.04
C LEU A 352 22.61 15.12 -8.93
N ILE A 353 23.24 14.20 -8.19
CA ILE A 353 24.10 14.56 -7.04
C ILE A 353 25.48 15.03 -7.51
N ARG A 354 26.15 14.26 -8.39
CA ARG A 354 27.56 14.50 -8.70
C ARG A 354 27.75 15.56 -9.78
N VAL A 355 26.85 15.64 -10.75
CA VAL A 355 26.93 16.55 -11.91
C VAL A 355 26.09 17.80 -11.68
N GLU A 356 24.80 17.64 -11.42
CA GLU A 356 23.89 18.79 -11.24
C GLU A 356 23.94 19.43 -9.85
N LYS A 357 24.63 18.80 -8.87
CA LYS A 357 24.75 19.25 -7.48
C LYS A 357 23.39 19.50 -6.80
N LYS A 358 22.41 18.64 -7.08
CA LYS A 358 21.04 18.71 -6.55
C LYS A 358 20.92 17.95 -5.25
N ARG A 359 20.05 18.42 -4.36
CA ARG A 359 19.64 17.65 -3.17
C ARG A 359 18.41 16.80 -3.50
N VAL A 360 18.47 15.51 -3.19
CA VAL A 360 17.46 14.53 -3.64
C VAL A 360 16.73 13.87 -2.47
N LEU A 361 15.41 13.84 -2.54
CA LEU A 361 14.55 13.02 -1.68
C LEU A 361 14.12 11.77 -2.45
N VAL A 362 14.57 10.60 -2.02
CA VAL A 362 14.17 9.31 -2.59
C VAL A 362 13.11 8.68 -1.72
N CYS A 363 11.98 8.38 -2.32
CA CYS A 363 10.83 7.77 -1.69
C CYS A 363 10.45 6.45 -2.34
N GLY A 364 9.73 5.64 -1.58
CA GLY A 364 9.13 4.40 -2.06
C GLY A 364 7.79 4.15 -1.37
N ALA A 365 6.93 3.38 -2.03
CA ALA A 365 5.62 2.98 -1.49
C ALA A 365 5.76 2.12 -0.22
N SER A 366 6.85 1.35 -0.11
CA SER A 366 7.11 0.44 1.02
C SER A 366 8.52 0.59 1.57
N ASN A 367 8.75 0.16 2.82
CA ASN A 367 10.09 0.13 3.39
C ASN A 367 11.06 -0.72 2.54
N LEU A 368 10.59 -1.84 1.97
CA LEU A 368 11.41 -2.70 1.11
C LEU A 368 11.91 -1.99 -0.15
N SER A 369 11.04 -1.22 -0.83
CA SER A 369 11.43 -0.45 -2.02
C SER A 369 12.54 0.57 -1.72
N VAL A 370 12.42 1.28 -0.58
CA VAL A 370 13.41 2.26 -0.13
C VAL A 370 14.73 1.59 0.22
N ASP A 371 14.69 0.48 0.94
CA ASP A 371 15.89 -0.21 1.41
C ASP A 371 16.66 -0.88 0.25
N ASN A 372 15.96 -1.33 -0.80
CA ASN A 372 16.58 -1.85 -2.03
C ASN A 372 17.41 -0.78 -2.75
N LEU A 373 16.89 0.46 -2.86
CA LEU A 373 17.65 1.59 -3.39
C LEU A 373 18.81 1.96 -2.47
N LEU A 374 18.58 2.00 -1.15
CA LEU A 374 19.62 2.29 -0.16
C LEU A 374 20.79 1.31 -0.26
N LEU A 375 20.52 0.02 -0.44
CA LEU A 375 21.56 -1.02 -0.58
C LEU A 375 22.47 -0.78 -1.78
N ARG A 376 21.93 -0.24 -2.89
CA ARG A 376 22.70 0.07 -4.11
C ARG A 376 23.42 1.41 -4.01
N LEU A 377 22.87 2.38 -3.29
CA LEU A 377 23.45 3.72 -3.13
C LEU A 377 24.52 3.78 -2.04
N SER A 378 24.34 3.07 -0.92
CA SER A 378 25.24 3.11 0.24
C SER A 378 26.72 2.88 -0.10
N PRO A 379 27.10 1.93 -1.00
CA PRO A 379 28.49 1.76 -1.41
C PRO A 379 29.06 2.91 -2.26
N LEU A 380 28.19 3.73 -2.88
CA LEU A 380 28.56 4.77 -3.83
C LEU A 380 28.71 6.15 -3.19
N PHE A 381 28.27 6.31 -1.95
CA PHE A 381 28.20 7.60 -1.26
C PHE A 381 28.69 7.44 0.18
N PRO A 382 29.44 8.41 0.74
CA PRO A 382 29.86 8.34 2.13
C PRO A 382 28.64 8.37 3.05
N PRO A 383 28.64 7.66 4.20
CA PRO A 383 27.49 7.57 5.09
C PRO A 383 26.92 8.93 5.52
N GLN A 384 27.74 9.98 5.61
CA GLN A 384 27.31 11.33 6.01
C GLN A 384 26.47 12.05 4.93
N SER A 385 26.61 11.66 3.66
CA SER A 385 25.89 12.27 2.53
C SER A 385 24.52 11.61 2.26
N ILE A 386 24.27 10.44 2.87
CA ILE A 386 23.07 9.63 2.63
C ILE A 386 22.39 9.28 3.96
N THR A 387 21.11 9.64 4.08
CA THR A 387 20.36 9.42 5.32
C THR A 387 19.02 8.76 5.06
N ARG A 388 18.82 7.56 5.65
CA ARG A 388 17.56 6.83 5.70
C ARG A 388 16.76 7.22 6.94
N ILE A 389 15.57 7.76 6.75
CA ILE A 389 14.64 8.17 7.82
C ILE A 389 13.51 7.16 7.95
N GLY A 390 13.24 6.70 9.16
CA GLY A 390 12.31 5.62 9.47
C GLY A 390 13.04 4.28 9.58
N HIS A 391 12.29 3.23 9.92
CA HIS A 391 12.88 1.92 10.21
C HIS A 391 12.99 1.07 8.96
N PRO A 392 14.18 0.53 8.66
CA PRO A 392 14.33 -0.45 7.59
C PRO A 392 13.35 -1.62 7.76
N ALA A 393 12.85 -2.16 6.64
CA ALA A 393 12.08 -3.40 6.60
C ALA A 393 12.93 -4.57 7.12
N ARG A 394 14.23 -4.56 6.80
CA ARG A 394 15.22 -5.52 7.29
C ARG A 394 16.43 -4.75 7.81
N ILE A 395 16.85 -5.08 9.03
CA ILE A 395 18.04 -4.48 9.63
C ILE A 395 19.25 -5.20 9.07
N LEU A 396 19.72 -4.76 7.90
CA LEU A 396 21.02 -5.16 7.38
C LEU A 396 22.09 -4.34 8.11
N PRO A 397 23.06 -4.98 8.80
CA PRO A 397 24.07 -4.26 9.57
C PRO A 397 24.83 -3.20 8.75
N ILE A 398 25.07 -3.50 7.46
CA ILE A 398 25.74 -2.60 6.52
C ILE A 398 24.98 -1.30 6.25
N LEU A 399 23.65 -1.28 6.46
CA LEU A 399 22.82 -0.09 6.23
C LEU A 399 22.63 0.75 7.50
N LEU A 400 22.92 0.20 8.69
CA LEU A 400 22.76 0.91 9.96
C LEU A 400 23.45 2.29 9.99
N PRO A 401 24.70 2.45 9.50
CA PRO A 401 25.39 3.75 9.51
C PRO A 401 24.70 4.86 8.70
N THR A 402 23.82 4.48 7.76
CA THR A 402 23.05 5.42 6.93
C THR A 402 21.72 5.81 7.56
N THR A 403 21.30 5.18 8.66
CA THR A 403 20.01 5.51 9.30
C THR A 403 20.12 6.76 10.16
N LEU A 404 19.06 7.58 10.17
CA LEU A 404 19.02 8.81 10.97
C LEU A 404 19.23 8.54 12.46
N ASP A 405 18.63 7.47 12.99
CA ASP A 405 18.76 7.05 14.39
C ASP A 405 20.22 6.74 14.73
N TYR A 406 20.95 6.07 13.84
CA TYR A 406 22.37 5.78 14.05
C TYR A 406 23.22 7.05 13.95
N GLN A 407 23.02 7.87 12.92
CA GLN A 407 23.78 9.08 12.68
C GLN A 407 23.60 10.11 13.80
N THR A 408 22.38 10.27 14.31
CA THR A 408 22.11 11.15 15.45
C THR A 408 22.74 10.64 16.74
N ALA A 409 22.76 9.32 16.97
CA ALA A 409 23.38 8.72 18.15
C ALA A 409 24.92 8.68 18.14
N HIS A 410 25.55 8.66 16.94
CA HIS A 410 27.01 8.51 16.78
C HIS A 410 27.70 9.75 16.21
N SER A 411 26.96 10.84 15.99
CA SER A 411 27.56 12.14 15.60
C SER A 411 28.15 12.86 16.82
N SER A 412 29.13 13.74 16.58
CA SER A 412 29.66 14.63 17.62
C SER A 412 28.58 15.51 18.24
N SER A 413 27.60 15.96 17.44
CA SER A 413 26.42 16.69 17.93
C SER A 413 25.52 15.82 18.83
N GLY A 414 25.54 14.50 18.64
CA GLY A 414 24.75 13.53 19.40
C GLY A 414 25.19 13.35 20.85
N GLU A 415 26.45 13.66 21.17
CA GLU A 415 26.96 13.58 22.55
C GLU A 415 26.14 14.45 23.51
N VAL A 416 25.68 15.62 23.03
CA VAL A 416 24.85 16.57 23.79
C VAL A 416 23.49 16.00 24.22
N VAL A 417 23.01 14.97 23.52
CA VAL A 417 21.72 14.32 23.77
C VAL A 417 21.88 13.04 24.61
N LYS A 418 23.09 12.48 24.68
CA LYS A 418 23.36 11.17 25.29
C LYS A 418 23.06 11.13 26.78
N ASP A 419 23.40 12.19 27.52
CA ASP A 419 23.17 12.25 28.97
C ASP A 419 21.69 12.35 29.30
N VAL A 420 20.98 13.28 28.65
CA VAL A 420 19.53 13.46 28.79
C VAL A 420 18.79 12.17 28.41
N LYS A 421 19.25 11.49 27.34
CA LYS A 421 18.71 10.19 26.93
C LYS A 421 18.88 9.13 28.01
N LYS A 422 20.09 9.00 28.55
CA LYS A 422 20.43 7.98 29.56
C LYS A 422 19.63 8.18 30.84
N GLU A 423 19.47 9.44 31.27
CA GLU A 423 18.65 9.79 32.43
C GLU A 423 17.18 9.42 32.18
N LEU A 424 16.63 9.86 31.04
CA LEU A 424 15.24 9.57 30.65
C LEU A 424 14.95 8.06 30.53
N ASP A 425 15.84 7.30 29.90
CA ASP A 425 15.75 5.83 29.81
C ASP A 425 15.80 5.19 31.21
N GLY A 426 16.63 5.70 32.11
CA GLY A 426 16.69 5.24 33.50
C GLY A 426 15.38 5.47 34.27
N HIS A 427 14.73 6.62 34.09
CA HIS A 427 13.42 6.88 34.69
C HIS A 427 12.32 5.99 34.08
N LEU A 428 12.32 5.83 32.74
CA LEU A 428 11.34 4.98 32.05
C LEU A 428 11.47 3.51 32.45
N ASP A 429 12.69 2.98 32.58
CA ASP A 429 12.93 1.60 33.04
C ASP A 429 12.33 1.39 34.45
N ARG A 430 12.61 2.31 35.38
CA ARG A 430 12.07 2.24 36.76
C ARG A 430 10.55 2.35 36.81
N LEU A 431 9.94 3.15 35.93
CA LEU A 431 8.49 3.32 35.85
C LEU A 431 7.79 2.13 35.18
N SER A 432 8.50 1.41 34.30
CA SER A 432 7.98 0.23 33.58
C SER A 432 7.94 -1.05 34.42
N LYS A 433 8.72 -1.12 35.51
CA LYS A 433 8.71 -2.26 36.44
C LYS A 433 7.38 -2.40 37.16
N GLY A 434 6.95 -3.65 37.31
CA GLY A 434 5.64 -3.98 37.88
C GLY A 434 5.51 -3.52 39.33
N ARG A 435 4.28 -3.24 39.82
CA ARG A 435 4.04 -2.70 41.18
C ARG A 435 4.51 -3.60 42.32
N LYS A 436 4.89 -4.85 42.00
CA LYS A 436 5.35 -5.90 42.92
C LYS A 436 6.83 -6.26 42.75
N GLU A 437 7.53 -5.70 41.77
CA GLU A 437 8.96 -5.95 41.57
C GLU A 437 9.84 -5.15 42.52
N LYS A 438 11.02 -5.70 42.83
CA LYS A 438 12.04 -5.07 43.69
C LYS A 438 12.57 -3.81 43.00
N GLY A 439 12.35 -2.64 43.60
CA GLY A 439 12.66 -1.33 43.02
C GLY A 439 11.47 -0.59 42.39
N SER A 440 10.25 -1.11 42.54
CA SER A 440 9.02 -0.43 42.09
C SER A 440 8.71 0.83 42.88
N VAL A 441 8.37 1.90 42.16
CA VAL A 441 8.14 3.25 42.70
C VAL A 441 6.65 3.47 42.94
N LYS A 442 6.25 3.95 44.13
CA LYS A 442 4.84 4.09 44.54
C LYS A 442 4.50 5.49 45.06
N GLY A 443 3.24 5.88 44.91
CA GLY A 443 2.69 7.12 45.48
C GLY A 443 3.36 8.39 44.95
N LYS A 444 3.70 9.32 45.85
CA LYS A 444 4.29 10.63 45.51
C LYS A 444 5.59 10.53 44.71
N GLU A 445 6.41 9.51 44.97
CA GLU A 445 7.68 9.30 44.25
C GLU A 445 7.44 8.95 42.77
N ARG A 446 6.39 8.17 42.47
CA ARG A 446 6.03 7.83 41.09
C ARG A 446 5.55 9.06 40.33
N PHE A 447 4.75 9.90 40.98
CA PHE A 447 4.29 11.16 40.42
C PHE A 447 5.44 12.14 40.13
N ALA A 448 6.39 12.27 41.08
CA ALA A 448 7.59 13.07 40.87
C ALA A 448 8.39 12.58 39.66
N MET A 449 8.63 11.27 39.54
CA MET A 449 9.33 10.71 38.38
C MET A 449 8.60 10.95 37.05
N TYR A 450 7.26 10.89 37.01
CA TYR A 450 6.52 11.25 35.80
C TYR A 450 6.68 12.73 35.44
N SER A 451 6.73 13.62 36.44
CA SER A 451 7.05 15.03 36.23
C SER A 451 8.45 15.21 35.62
N ASP A 452 9.46 14.56 36.20
CA ASP A 452 10.84 14.60 35.70
C ASP A 452 10.94 14.07 34.27
N VAL A 453 10.25 12.95 33.97
CA VAL A 453 10.18 12.38 32.61
C VAL A 453 9.58 13.37 31.60
N ARG A 454 8.57 14.15 31.98
CA ARG A 454 7.96 15.16 31.10
C ARG A 454 8.95 16.28 30.78
N GLU A 455 9.69 16.77 31.77
CA GLU A 455 10.70 17.82 31.59
C GLU A 455 11.87 17.33 30.75
N LEU A 456 12.48 16.19 31.14
CA LEU A 456 13.57 15.55 30.40
C LEU A 456 13.17 15.25 28.96
N ARG A 457 11.93 14.82 28.70
CA ARG A 457 11.45 14.57 27.33
C ARG A 457 11.30 15.85 26.51
N LYS A 458 10.91 16.98 27.14
CA LYS A 458 10.83 18.28 26.45
C LYS A 458 12.22 18.76 26.08
N GLU A 459 13.17 18.63 27.01
CA GLU A 459 14.57 18.95 26.76
C GLU A 459 15.20 18.06 25.69
N PHE A 460 15.00 16.75 25.78
CA PHE A 460 15.48 15.76 24.81
C PHE A 460 15.00 16.13 23.40
N ARG A 461 13.70 16.38 23.22
CA ARG A 461 13.13 16.78 21.91
C ARG A 461 13.78 18.04 21.36
N LYS A 462 14.04 19.04 22.21
CA LYS A 462 14.67 20.30 21.80
C LYS A 462 16.11 20.09 21.33
N ARG A 463 16.91 19.36 22.11
CA ARG A 463 18.33 19.08 21.78
C ARG A 463 18.43 18.18 20.56
N GLU A 464 17.65 17.10 20.51
CA GLU A 464 17.60 16.15 19.40
C GLU A 464 17.21 16.83 18.08
N ALA A 465 16.23 17.74 18.09
CA ALA A 465 15.87 18.49 16.90
C ALA A 465 17.04 19.32 16.33
N GLY A 466 17.94 19.81 17.19
CA GLY A 466 19.19 20.44 16.77
C GLY A 466 20.14 19.46 16.07
N VAL A 467 20.36 18.29 16.66
CA VAL A 467 21.21 17.23 16.09
C VAL A 467 20.67 16.73 14.76
N VAL A 468 19.37 16.44 14.68
CA VAL A 468 18.71 16.03 13.44
C VAL A 468 18.88 17.08 12.34
N ARG A 469 18.73 18.36 12.68
CA ARG A 469 18.92 19.46 11.71
C ARG A 469 20.36 19.49 11.20
N ASN A 470 21.35 19.32 12.07
CA ASN A 470 22.76 19.28 11.69
C ASN A 470 23.05 18.11 10.74
N VAL A 471 22.62 16.89 11.10
CA VAL A 471 22.78 15.70 10.25
C VAL A 471 22.15 15.93 8.88
N LEU A 472 20.88 16.35 8.83
CA LEU A 472 20.17 16.54 7.57
C LEU A 472 20.71 17.70 6.74
N SER A 473 21.37 18.69 7.35
CA SER A 473 21.97 19.82 6.62
C SER A 473 23.17 19.42 5.77
N THR A 474 23.87 18.34 6.15
CA THR A 474 24.99 17.80 5.37
C THR A 474 24.58 16.68 4.42
N THR A 475 23.34 16.20 4.52
CA THR A 475 22.82 15.11 3.69
C THR A 475 22.40 15.60 2.30
N GLU A 476 22.99 15.00 1.26
CA GLU A 476 22.65 15.23 -0.15
C GLU A 476 21.49 14.32 -0.61
N ILE A 477 21.43 13.07 -0.11
CA ILE A 477 20.42 12.06 -0.44
C ILE A 477 19.64 11.67 0.82
N VAL A 478 18.36 11.99 0.86
CA VAL A 478 17.47 11.54 1.94
C VAL A 478 16.55 10.44 1.43
N LEU A 479 16.46 9.33 2.15
CA LEU A 479 15.60 8.19 1.82
C LEU A 479 14.51 8.01 2.87
N ALA A 480 13.25 7.90 2.44
CA ALA A 480 12.11 7.69 3.34
C ALA A 480 10.92 7.06 2.60
N THR A 481 10.02 6.33 3.26
CA THR A 481 8.74 6.01 2.61
C THR A 481 7.91 7.27 2.35
N CYS A 482 6.98 7.26 1.40
CA CYS A 482 6.15 8.44 1.11
C CYS A 482 5.42 8.96 2.38
N HIS A 483 4.93 8.07 3.24
CA HIS A 483 4.38 8.46 4.55
C HIS A 483 5.41 9.07 5.50
N THR A 484 6.63 8.51 5.54
CA THR A 484 7.71 8.99 6.43
C THR A 484 8.29 10.33 5.95
N ALA A 485 8.14 10.66 4.66
CA ALA A 485 8.45 12.00 4.17
C ALA A 485 7.67 13.10 4.90
N GLY A 486 6.48 12.80 5.42
CA GLY A 486 5.68 13.70 6.25
C GLY A 486 6.09 13.77 7.73
N SER A 487 7.19 13.13 8.12
CA SER A 487 7.67 13.11 9.51
C SER A 487 8.18 14.49 9.98
N ARG A 488 8.16 14.72 11.29
CA ARG A 488 8.63 15.99 11.90
C ARG A 488 10.09 16.27 11.60
N GLN A 489 10.90 15.23 11.44
CA GLN A 489 12.32 15.30 11.11
C GLN A 489 12.56 16.00 9.76
N LEU A 490 11.63 15.86 8.82
CA LEU A 490 11.69 16.49 7.49
C LEU A 490 10.87 17.79 7.39
N PHE A 491 10.37 18.31 8.51
CA PHE A 491 9.67 19.58 8.50
C PHE A 491 10.63 20.70 8.11
N GLY A 492 10.24 21.49 7.10
CA GLY A 492 11.07 22.58 6.61
C GLY A 492 12.36 22.14 5.93
N GLN A 493 12.45 20.90 5.46
CA GLN A 493 13.50 20.46 4.54
C GLN A 493 12.97 20.58 3.11
N ASP A 494 13.71 21.30 2.26
CA ASP A 494 13.44 21.43 0.83
C ASP A 494 14.45 20.61 0.03
N PHE A 495 14.00 20.13 -1.13
CA PHE A 495 14.76 19.30 -2.06
C PHE A 495 14.62 19.87 -3.46
N ASP A 496 15.59 19.59 -4.33
CA ASP A 496 15.46 19.98 -5.73
C ASP A 496 14.63 18.94 -6.49
N VAL A 497 14.91 17.66 -6.23
CA VAL A 497 14.26 16.53 -6.89
C VAL A 497 13.69 15.57 -5.86
N VAL A 498 12.46 15.11 -6.08
CA VAL A 498 11.91 13.93 -5.43
C VAL A 498 11.82 12.79 -6.43
N ILE A 499 12.26 11.59 -6.03
CA ILE A 499 12.13 10.35 -6.79
C ILE A 499 11.20 9.43 -6.02
N ILE A 500 10.19 8.87 -6.65
CA ILE A 500 9.29 7.88 -6.02
C ILE A 500 9.39 6.56 -6.78
N ASP A 501 10.01 5.57 -6.16
CA ASP A 501 10.05 4.19 -6.65
C ASP A 501 8.80 3.42 -6.25
N GLU A 502 8.42 2.44 -7.08
CA GLU A 502 7.15 1.71 -6.99
C GLU A 502 5.92 2.64 -6.86
N ALA A 503 5.94 3.77 -7.57
CA ALA A 503 4.87 4.77 -7.54
C ALA A 503 3.49 4.22 -7.97
N THR A 504 3.48 3.14 -8.76
CA THR A 504 2.25 2.45 -9.19
C THR A 504 1.64 1.57 -8.10
N GLN A 505 2.32 1.40 -6.96
CA GLN A 505 1.80 0.73 -5.76
C GLN A 505 1.32 1.71 -4.68
N ALA A 506 1.42 3.02 -4.94
CA ALA A 506 1.08 4.07 -3.98
C ALA A 506 -0.20 4.81 -4.40
N LEU A 507 -1.05 5.13 -3.42
CA LEU A 507 -2.17 6.05 -3.62
C LEU A 507 -1.64 7.43 -4.07
N GLU A 508 -2.35 8.10 -4.96
CA GLU A 508 -1.95 9.44 -5.41
C GLU A 508 -1.77 10.41 -4.23
N ALA A 509 -2.69 10.38 -3.27
CA ALA A 509 -2.66 11.29 -2.12
C ALA A 509 -1.42 11.12 -1.24
N VAL A 510 -0.86 9.90 -1.12
CA VAL A 510 0.38 9.70 -0.36
C VAL A 510 1.59 10.26 -1.11
N CYS A 511 1.61 10.18 -2.44
CA CYS A 511 2.69 10.75 -3.26
C CYS A 511 2.76 12.28 -3.13
N LEU A 512 1.65 12.96 -2.85
CA LEU A 512 1.64 14.42 -2.63
C LEU A 512 2.50 14.84 -1.43
N ILE A 513 2.65 13.99 -0.41
CA ILE A 513 3.44 14.30 0.81
C ILE A 513 4.90 14.66 0.48
N PRO A 514 5.68 13.80 -0.20
CA PRO A 514 7.04 14.15 -0.61
C PRO A 514 7.10 15.14 -1.77
N ILE A 515 6.11 15.16 -2.69
CA ILE A 515 6.04 16.12 -3.81
C ILE A 515 6.04 17.58 -3.32
N LEU A 516 5.33 17.87 -2.22
CA LEU A 516 5.24 19.21 -1.62
C LEU A 516 6.56 19.73 -1.00
N LYS A 517 7.67 19.00 -1.16
CA LYS A 517 9.01 19.36 -0.68
C LYS A 517 10.03 19.55 -1.80
N ALA A 518 9.64 19.37 -3.07
CA ALA A 518 10.56 19.36 -4.19
C ALA A 518 10.06 20.20 -5.38
N LYS A 519 10.98 20.51 -6.30
CA LYS A 519 10.72 21.30 -7.52
C LYS A 519 10.49 20.40 -8.74
N LYS A 520 11.07 19.21 -8.74
CA LYS A 520 11.00 18.21 -9.82
C LYS A 520 10.64 16.84 -9.26
N LEU A 521 9.84 16.07 -10.00
CA LEU A 521 9.38 14.73 -9.66
C LEU A 521 9.87 13.70 -10.69
N ILE A 522 10.40 12.59 -10.22
CA ILE A 522 10.66 11.40 -11.03
C ILE A 522 9.84 10.24 -10.44
N LEU A 523 8.89 9.71 -11.21
CA LEU A 523 8.10 8.55 -10.82
C LEU A 523 8.66 7.31 -11.50
N ALA A 524 8.86 6.23 -10.75
CA ALA A 524 9.23 4.95 -11.31
C ALA A 524 8.25 3.88 -10.85
N GLY A 525 7.83 3.00 -11.74
CA GLY A 525 6.89 1.95 -11.41
C GLY A 525 6.52 1.10 -12.61
N ASP A 526 5.54 0.24 -12.41
CA ASP A 526 4.96 -0.58 -13.47
C ASP A 526 3.43 -0.61 -13.33
N PRO A 527 2.68 0.09 -14.21
CA PRO A 527 1.22 0.10 -14.17
C PRO A 527 0.60 -1.25 -14.55
N CYS A 528 1.36 -2.18 -15.15
CA CYS A 528 0.93 -3.54 -15.49
C CYS A 528 1.13 -4.53 -14.33
N GLN A 529 1.67 -4.10 -13.19
CA GLN A 529 1.75 -4.87 -11.95
C GLN A 529 0.69 -4.41 -10.93
N LEU A 530 0.66 -5.05 -9.75
CA LEU A 530 -0.32 -4.75 -8.70
C LEU A 530 -0.30 -3.28 -8.31
N GLY A 531 -1.50 -2.70 -8.23
CA GLY A 531 -1.74 -1.35 -7.75
C GLY A 531 -1.80 -1.27 -6.22
N PRO A 532 -2.10 -0.09 -5.65
CA PRO A 532 -2.38 0.05 -4.23
C PRO A 532 -3.63 -0.77 -3.84
N THR A 533 -3.60 -1.37 -2.65
CA THR A 533 -4.78 -2.05 -2.09
C THR A 533 -5.81 -1.03 -1.60
N VAL A 534 -7.05 -1.14 -2.09
CA VAL A 534 -8.18 -0.27 -1.71
C VAL A 534 -9.30 -1.11 -1.10
N LEU A 535 -9.53 -0.95 0.20
CA LEU A 535 -10.49 -1.69 1.00
C LEU A 535 -11.93 -1.38 0.62
N SER A 536 -12.26 -0.11 0.37
CA SER A 536 -13.63 0.33 0.05
C SER A 536 -14.11 -0.28 -1.26
N GLU A 537 -13.23 -0.44 -2.24
CA GLU A 537 -13.57 -1.06 -3.53
C GLU A 537 -13.69 -2.58 -3.43
N THR A 538 -12.81 -3.18 -2.64
CA THR A 538 -12.88 -4.61 -2.30
C THR A 538 -14.17 -4.93 -1.55
N THR A 539 -14.72 -3.98 -0.79
CA THR A 539 -15.97 -4.13 -0.02
C THR A 539 -17.21 -3.78 -0.86
N HIS A 540 -17.16 -2.76 -1.71
CA HIS A 540 -18.29 -2.38 -2.57
C HIS A 540 -18.62 -3.39 -3.66
N ARG A 541 -17.61 -4.05 -4.25
CA ARG A 541 -17.88 -5.19 -5.15
C ARG A 541 -18.66 -6.31 -4.46
N LYS A 542 -18.56 -6.44 -3.12
CA LYS A 542 -19.29 -7.45 -2.33
C LYS A 542 -20.75 -7.06 -2.11
N ILE A 543 -21.05 -5.77 -1.90
CA ILE A 543 -22.41 -5.28 -1.64
C ILE A 543 -23.26 -5.25 -2.93
N VAL A 544 -22.70 -4.76 -4.04
CA VAL A 544 -23.44 -4.65 -5.33
C VAL A 544 -23.83 -6.04 -5.86
N LYS A 545 -22.95 -7.04 -5.72
CA LYS A 545 -23.27 -8.43 -6.07
C LYS A 545 -24.39 -9.05 -5.22
N GLN A 546 -24.60 -8.57 -3.99
CA GLN A 546 -25.68 -9.04 -3.11
C GLN A 546 -27.04 -8.41 -3.46
N THR A 547 -27.07 -7.18 -3.97
CA THR A 547 -28.32 -6.52 -4.36
C THR A 547 -28.90 -7.01 -5.69
N ASP A 548 -28.09 -7.63 -6.55
CA ASP A 548 -28.54 -8.21 -7.83
C ASP A 548 -29.17 -9.61 -7.70
N GLN A 549 -29.21 -10.18 -6.48
CA GLN A 549 -29.97 -11.40 -6.19
C GLN A 549 -31.25 -11.06 -5.42
N ALA A 550 -32.22 -10.49 -6.13
CA ALA A 550 -33.57 -10.31 -5.58
C ALA A 550 -34.21 -11.68 -5.27
N PRO A 551 -34.85 -11.86 -4.10
CA PRO A 551 -35.41 -13.15 -3.70
C PRO A 551 -36.68 -13.44 -4.53
N LYS A 552 -36.65 -14.53 -5.31
CA LYS A 552 -37.86 -15.11 -5.90
C LYS A 552 -38.82 -15.50 -4.77
N LYS A 553 -39.87 -14.69 -4.56
CA LYS A 553 -40.98 -15.00 -3.65
C LYS A 553 -41.61 -16.34 -4.06
N LYS A 554 -41.41 -17.36 -3.23
CA LYS A 554 -42.22 -18.59 -3.22
C LYS A 554 -43.57 -18.23 -2.60
N THR A 555 -44.58 -17.98 -3.44
CA THR A 555 -45.97 -17.96 -2.97
C THR A 555 -46.53 -19.36 -3.12
N ARG A 556 -46.80 -19.99 -1.98
CA ARG A 556 -47.43 -21.29 -1.83
C ARG A 556 -48.92 -21.05 -1.66
N THR A 557 -49.74 -21.49 -2.61
CA THR A 557 -51.19 -21.61 -2.43
C THR A 557 -51.65 -22.91 -3.06
N ASP A 558 -51.96 -23.88 -2.20
CA ASP A 558 -52.84 -25.00 -2.52
C ASP A 558 -54.25 -24.47 -2.77
N LEU A 559 -54.92 -24.95 -3.82
CA LEU A 559 -56.32 -25.39 -3.83
C LEU A 559 -56.73 -25.79 -5.26
N SER A 560 -57.10 -27.06 -5.40
CA SER A 560 -57.84 -27.65 -6.51
C SER A 560 -59.24 -27.03 -6.68
N LYS A 561 -59.69 -26.80 -7.92
CA LYS A 561 -61.00 -27.23 -8.48
C LYS A 561 -61.27 -26.64 -9.87
N GLU A 562 -61.66 -27.55 -10.78
CA GLU A 562 -62.67 -27.47 -11.85
C GLU A 562 -63.04 -26.12 -12.51
N GLY A 563 -63.06 -26.13 -13.85
CA GLY A 563 -64.18 -25.55 -14.62
C GLY A 563 -63.87 -24.43 -15.61
N ASN A 564 -64.18 -24.73 -16.88
CA ASN A 564 -64.63 -23.84 -17.97
C ASN A 564 -63.69 -22.76 -18.56
N GLN A 565 -63.25 -23.06 -19.78
CA GLN A 565 -63.67 -22.41 -21.02
C GLN A 565 -63.86 -20.88 -20.98
N ILE A 566 -62.92 -20.13 -21.56
CA ILE A 566 -63.18 -18.95 -22.39
C ILE A 566 -62.05 -18.85 -23.44
N THR A 567 -62.46 -18.98 -24.70
CA THR A 567 -61.81 -18.56 -25.94
C THR A 567 -61.51 -17.07 -25.96
N LEU A 568 -60.38 -16.65 -26.53
CA LEU A 568 -60.27 -15.42 -27.33
C LEU A 568 -58.97 -15.45 -28.17
N GLU A 569 -59.16 -15.86 -29.42
CA GLU A 569 -58.62 -15.32 -30.68
C GLU A 569 -57.21 -14.69 -30.73
N GLY A 570 -56.35 -15.35 -31.51
CA GLY A 570 -55.93 -14.82 -32.81
C GLY A 570 -54.72 -13.88 -32.86
N LYS A 571 -53.55 -14.43 -33.19
CA LYS A 571 -53.03 -14.45 -34.58
C LYS A 571 -51.64 -15.06 -34.62
N ALA A 572 -51.54 -16.07 -35.47
CA ALA A 572 -50.32 -16.75 -35.87
C ALA A 572 -49.50 -15.90 -36.85
N ALA A 573 -48.18 -16.08 -36.80
CA ALA A 573 -47.39 -16.32 -38.00
C ALA A 573 -46.24 -17.27 -37.62
N LYS A 574 -46.51 -18.56 -37.86
CA LYS A 574 -45.52 -19.63 -38.02
C LYS A 574 -44.67 -19.35 -39.27
N LEU A 575 -43.43 -19.81 -39.26
CA LEU A 575 -42.97 -20.71 -40.33
C LEU A 575 -41.87 -21.63 -39.81
N ASP A 576 -42.23 -22.92 -39.83
CA ASP A 576 -41.47 -24.08 -39.41
C ASP A 576 -40.47 -24.53 -40.50
N LEU A 577 -39.30 -25.01 -40.05
CA LEU A 577 -38.66 -26.31 -40.33
C LEU A 577 -38.92 -27.01 -41.67
N HIS A 578 -37.86 -27.43 -42.38
CA HIS A 578 -37.43 -28.84 -42.48
C HIS A 578 -36.18 -29.00 -43.35
N GLY A 579 -35.32 -29.95 -42.96
CA GLY A 579 -34.09 -30.31 -43.67
C GLY A 579 -34.31 -31.31 -44.82
N THR A 580 -33.22 -31.64 -45.49
CA THR A 580 -33.06 -32.87 -46.30
C THR A 580 -31.57 -33.22 -46.38
N SER A 581 -31.29 -34.49 -46.16
CA SER A 581 -30.00 -35.17 -46.30
C SER A 581 -29.93 -35.85 -47.68
N LEU A 582 -28.76 -35.85 -48.33
CA LEU A 582 -28.34 -36.87 -49.32
C LEU A 582 -26.79 -36.88 -49.42
N ASN A 583 -26.26 -38.08 -49.68
CA ASN A 583 -24.87 -38.54 -49.57
C ASN A 583 -24.00 -38.40 -50.84
N ASP A 584 -22.69 -38.64 -50.62
CA ASP A 584 -21.66 -39.34 -51.43
C ASP A 584 -20.69 -38.56 -52.36
N ASP A 585 -19.42 -38.64 -51.93
CA ASP A 585 -18.15 -38.88 -52.64
C ASP A 585 -17.67 -37.98 -53.79
N LYS A 586 -16.53 -37.31 -53.54
CA LYS A 586 -15.33 -37.26 -54.42
C LYS A 586 -14.13 -36.60 -53.71
N GLU A 587 -12.98 -37.27 -53.84
CA GLU A 587 -11.65 -36.77 -53.45
C GLU A 587 -11.11 -35.72 -54.43
N GLU A 588 -10.13 -34.97 -53.92
CA GLU A 588 -9.04 -34.20 -54.55
C GLU A 588 -9.07 -32.67 -54.55
N GLU A 589 -7.88 -32.19 -54.17
CA GLU A 589 -7.22 -30.89 -54.33
C GLU A 589 -7.32 -29.82 -53.23
N ILE A 590 -6.10 -29.50 -52.78
CA ILE A 590 -5.65 -28.54 -51.78
C ILE A 590 -5.67 -27.17 -52.45
N ASP A 591 -6.37 -26.21 -51.87
CA ASP A 591 -6.11 -24.79 -52.12
C ASP A 591 -6.22 -23.99 -50.82
N GLU A 592 -5.20 -23.16 -50.60
CA GLU A 592 -5.01 -22.27 -49.47
C GLU A 592 -6.21 -21.31 -49.33
N LEU A 593 -6.94 -21.41 -48.21
CA LEU A 593 -7.99 -20.44 -47.85
C LEU A 593 -7.48 -19.52 -46.76
N GLU A 594 -7.12 -18.31 -47.20
CA GLU A 594 -6.86 -17.13 -46.40
C GLU A 594 -8.00 -16.89 -45.39
N ILE A 595 -7.65 -16.86 -44.11
CA ILE A 595 -8.55 -16.48 -43.02
C ILE A 595 -8.74 -14.96 -43.10
N HIS A 596 -9.95 -14.52 -43.46
CA HIS A 596 -10.38 -13.13 -43.36
C HIS A 596 -10.29 -12.65 -41.90
N PRO A 597 -9.49 -11.61 -41.58
CA PRO A 597 -9.55 -10.95 -40.30
C PRO A 597 -10.79 -10.06 -40.22
N ASP A 598 -11.44 -10.04 -39.05
CA ASP A 598 -12.56 -9.16 -38.71
C ASP A 598 -12.27 -7.71 -39.15
N GLN A 599 -13.01 -7.25 -40.16
CA GLN A 599 -12.85 -5.95 -40.83
C GLN A 599 -13.31 -4.73 -39.98
N GLU A 600 -13.54 -4.90 -38.68
CA GLU A 600 -13.86 -3.79 -37.77
C GLU A 600 -12.62 -3.22 -37.04
N LEU A 601 -11.50 -3.95 -37.02
CA LEU A 601 -10.23 -3.48 -36.45
C LEU A 601 -9.24 -2.91 -37.50
N VAL A 602 -9.39 -3.29 -38.77
CA VAL A 602 -8.48 -2.85 -39.85
C VAL A 602 -8.97 -1.56 -40.54
N LYS A 603 -10.26 -1.20 -40.43
CA LYS A 603 -10.77 0.06 -40.99
C LYS A 603 -10.24 1.31 -40.30
N ASN A 604 -9.73 1.20 -39.08
CA ASN A 604 -9.11 2.31 -38.36
C ASN A 604 -7.61 2.52 -38.69
N LEU A 605 -7.02 1.67 -39.54
CA LEU A 605 -5.57 1.71 -39.81
C LEU A 605 -5.19 2.06 -41.26
N THR A 606 -6.15 2.28 -42.16
CA THR A 606 -5.85 2.73 -43.54
C THR A 606 -6.73 3.85 -44.10
N GLU A 607 -7.55 4.50 -43.27
CA GLU A 607 -8.22 5.77 -43.61
C GLU A 607 -8.15 6.76 -42.44
N SER A 608 -6.97 7.35 -42.20
CA SER A 608 -6.86 8.63 -41.48
C SER A 608 -5.56 9.36 -41.84
N THR A 609 -5.50 9.89 -43.06
CA THR A 609 -4.61 11.02 -43.37
C THR A 609 -5.17 12.33 -42.79
N ALA A 610 -5.47 12.31 -41.49
CA ALA A 610 -5.72 13.46 -40.64
C ALA A 610 -5.33 13.02 -39.22
N THR A 611 -4.14 13.43 -38.78
CA THR A 611 -3.65 13.18 -37.43
C THR A 611 -4.50 13.97 -36.44
N GLU A 612 -5.63 13.43 -35.98
CA GLU A 612 -6.49 14.10 -35.00
C GLU A 612 -5.75 14.20 -33.66
N ILE A 613 -5.59 15.43 -33.18
CA ILE A 613 -5.02 15.71 -31.86
C ILE A 613 -6.04 15.26 -30.80
N GLN A 614 -5.67 14.29 -29.97
CA GLN A 614 -6.49 13.84 -28.85
C GLN A 614 -6.45 14.89 -27.74
N GLU A 615 -7.56 15.59 -27.52
CA GLU A 615 -7.67 16.55 -26.42
C GLU A 615 -8.07 15.86 -25.11
N THR A 616 -7.29 16.12 -24.06
CA THR A 616 -7.46 15.54 -22.72
C THR A 616 -7.63 16.64 -21.67
N GLU A 617 -8.29 16.33 -20.55
CA GLU A 617 -8.48 17.23 -19.40
C GLU A 617 -8.41 16.40 -18.11
N LEU A 618 -8.06 17.06 -17.00
CA LEU A 618 -8.15 16.47 -15.66
C LEU A 618 -9.61 16.08 -15.35
N LYS A 619 -9.83 14.79 -15.09
CA LYS A 619 -11.15 14.26 -14.71
C LYS A 619 -11.17 13.82 -13.25
N PRO A 620 -12.28 14.04 -12.51
CA PRO A 620 -12.42 13.53 -11.14
C PRO A 620 -12.12 12.03 -11.05
N LEU A 621 -11.42 11.64 -9.99
CA LEU A 621 -11.05 10.24 -9.78
C LEU A 621 -12.29 9.35 -9.60
N ARG A 622 -12.35 8.28 -10.38
CA ARG A 622 -13.38 7.23 -10.21
C ARG A 622 -13.07 6.33 -9.02
N SER A 623 -11.79 6.04 -8.81
CA SER A 623 -11.27 5.00 -7.92
C SER A 623 -9.93 5.42 -7.32
N LEU A 624 -9.65 4.99 -6.08
CA LEU A 624 -8.35 5.18 -5.44
C LEU A 624 -7.26 4.28 -6.01
N ALA A 625 -7.62 3.24 -6.76
CA ALA A 625 -6.68 2.36 -7.43
C ALA A 625 -5.96 3.04 -8.60
N THR A 626 -6.50 4.16 -9.11
CA THR A 626 -5.81 4.97 -10.12
C THR A 626 -4.65 5.72 -9.46
N THR A 627 -3.42 5.32 -9.79
CA THR A 627 -2.22 5.95 -9.25
C THR A 627 -1.86 7.24 -9.99
N LEU A 628 -1.03 8.08 -9.36
CA LEU A 628 -0.51 9.30 -9.98
C LEU A 628 0.18 8.99 -11.33
N PHE A 629 0.95 7.90 -11.40
CA PHE A 629 1.63 7.48 -12.62
C PHE A 629 0.62 7.24 -13.76
N MET A 630 -0.42 6.44 -13.50
CA MET A 630 -1.45 6.13 -14.49
C MET A 630 -2.26 7.37 -14.88
N ARG A 631 -2.56 8.26 -13.92
CA ARG A 631 -3.29 9.50 -14.20
C ARG A 631 -2.50 10.42 -15.11
N LEU A 632 -1.20 10.57 -14.87
CA LEU A 632 -0.33 11.40 -15.73
C LEU A 632 -0.19 10.81 -17.12
N GLU A 633 -0.09 9.49 -17.25
CA GLU A 633 -0.12 8.81 -18.55
C GLU A 633 -1.44 9.05 -19.30
N ASN A 634 -2.58 8.93 -18.62
CA ASN A 634 -3.89 9.22 -19.22
C ASN A 634 -4.06 10.71 -19.61
N LEU A 635 -3.41 11.61 -18.88
CA LEU A 635 -3.51 13.06 -19.12
C LEU A 635 -2.60 13.51 -20.26
N TYR A 636 -1.33 13.11 -20.25
CA TYR A 636 -0.29 13.58 -21.17
C TYR A 636 0.06 12.60 -22.29
N GLY A 637 -0.47 11.38 -22.25
CA GLY A 637 -0.14 10.32 -23.19
C GLY A 637 1.23 9.68 -22.95
N PRO A 638 1.70 8.83 -23.88
CA PRO A 638 2.92 8.03 -23.69
C PRO A 638 4.20 8.87 -23.63
N GLY A 639 4.19 10.12 -24.11
CA GLY A 639 5.35 11.02 -24.08
C GLY A 639 5.82 11.41 -22.67
N ILE A 640 4.97 11.25 -21.64
CA ILE A 640 5.33 11.52 -20.24
C ILE A 640 6.24 10.43 -19.64
N LYS A 641 6.36 9.28 -20.31
CA LYS A 641 7.10 8.12 -19.80
C LYS A 641 8.15 7.59 -20.75
N LYS A 642 9.18 6.95 -20.19
CA LYS A 642 10.11 6.06 -20.90
C LYS A 642 10.02 4.65 -20.34
N ILE A 643 9.85 3.68 -21.24
CA ILE A 643 9.80 2.25 -20.89
C ILE A 643 11.18 1.61 -20.99
N LEU A 644 11.54 0.81 -20.00
CA LEU A 644 12.73 -0.05 -20.05
C LEU A 644 12.35 -1.37 -20.74
N THR A 645 13.12 -1.79 -21.74
CA THR A 645 12.70 -2.89 -22.65
C THR A 645 13.51 -4.17 -22.47
N VAL A 646 14.75 -4.10 -21.98
CA VAL A 646 15.62 -5.28 -21.80
C VAL A 646 15.55 -5.78 -20.36
N GLN A 647 15.20 -7.05 -20.18
CA GLN A 647 15.08 -7.69 -18.86
C GLN A 647 16.18 -8.75 -18.61
N TYR A 648 16.66 -8.81 -17.37
CA TYR A 648 17.78 -9.63 -16.88
C TYR A 648 17.34 -10.67 -15.85
N ARG A 649 16.04 -10.90 -15.77
CA ARG A 649 15.41 -11.97 -15.00
C ARG A 649 15.08 -13.08 -16.00
N MET A 650 13.82 -13.29 -16.33
CA MET A 650 13.22 -14.49 -16.89
C MET A 650 13.94 -15.08 -18.12
N ASN A 651 13.82 -16.41 -18.28
CA ASN A 651 13.95 -17.07 -19.58
C ASN A 651 12.98 -16.43 -20.60
N HIS A 652 13.33 -16.38 -21.89
CA HIS A 652 12.47 -15.79 -22.93
C HIS A 652 11.08 -16.44 -23.01
N ARG A 653 10.98 -17.77 -22.87
CA ARG A 653 9.69 -18.48 -22.88
C ARG A 653 8.77 -18.05 -21.74
N ILE A 654 9.34 -17.78 -20.56
CA ILE A 654 8.57 -17.27 -19.40
C ILE A 654 8.10 -15.83 -19.66
N ALA A 655 8.96 -15.00 -20.26
CA ALA A 655 8.66 -13.59 -20.50
C ALA A 655 7.68 -13.34 -21.65
N GLU A 656 7.57 -14.29 -22.59
CA GLU A 656 6.89 -14.13 -23.87
C GLU A 656 5.42 -13.70 -23.73
N TYR A 657 4.61 -14.47 -22.99
CA TYR A 657 3.20 -14.15 -22.83
C TYR A 657 2.98 -12.79 -22.16
N ALA A 658 3.70 -12.52 -21.07
CA ALA A 658 3.62 -11.23 -20.38
C ALA A 658 4.01 -10.07 -21.31
N SER A 659 5.07 -10.25 -22.11
CA SER A 659 5.53 -9.28 -23.11
C SER A 659 4.43 -8.97 -24.13
N LYS A 660 3.86 -10.02 -24.74
CA LYS A 660 2.80 -9.92 -25.75
C LYS A 660 1.53 -9.28 -25.18
N ALA A 661 1.03 -9.78 -24.06
CA ALA A 661 -0.26 -9.40 -23.50
C ALA A 661 -0.27 -8.03 -22.81
N LEU A 662 0.83 -7.65 -22.14
CA LEU A 662 0.83 -6.50 -21.22
C LEU A 662 1.89 -5.42 -21.53
N TYR A 663 2.87 -5.73 -22.37
CA TYR A 663 3.97 -4.81 -22.70
C TYR A 663 4.15 -4.60 -24.20
N SER A 664 3.11 -4.87 -25.00
CA SER A 664 3.09 -4.64 -26.46
C SER A 664 4.28 -5.28 -27.18
N SER A 665 4.74 -6.44 -26.71
CA SER A 665 5.92 -7.17 -27.21
C SER A 665 7.26 -6.41 -27.11
N LEU A 666 7.33 -5.34 -26.31
CA LEU A 666 8.55 -4.54 -26.13
C LEU A 666 9.52 -5.15 -25.11
N LEU A 667 9.09 -6.10 -24.29
CA LEU A 667 9.91 -6.70 -23.23
C LEU A 667 10.74 -7.86 -23.80
N VAL A 668 12.07 -7.72 -23.79
CA VAL A 668 13.02 -8.66 -24.39
C VAL A 668 14.01 -9.18 -23.36
N SER A 669 14.24 -10.49 -23.35
CA SER A 669 15.24 -11.13 -22.49
C SER A 669 16.66 -10.85 -22.95
N HIS A 670 17.52 -10.39 -22.04
CA HIS A 670 18.95 -10.26 -22.33
C HIS A 670 19.58 -11.63 -22.62
N GLN A 671 20.60 -11.68 -23.48
CA GLN A 671 21.22 -12.93 -23.92
C GLN A 671 21.75 -13.78 -22.74
N SER A 672 22.20 -13.14 -21.66
CA SER A 672 22.68 -13.82 -20.44
C SER A 672 21.59 -14.60 -19.69
N VAL A 673 20.31 -14.37 -19.98
CA VAL A 673 19.19 -15.03 -19.31
C VAL A 673 18.19 -15.66 -20.27
N SER A 674 18.24 -15.33 -21.57
CA SER A 674 17.25 -15.77 -22.56
C SER A 674 17.02 -17.28 -22.55
N ASN A 675 18.09 -18.08 -22.42
CA ASN A 675 18.03 -19.54 -22.54
C ASN A 675 18.40 -20.26 -21.24
N ARG A 676 18.33 -19.58 -20.09
CA ARG A 676 18.68 -20.22 -18.81
C ARG A 676 17.60 -21.21 -18.38
N THR A 677 18.01 -22.40 -17.99
CA THR A 677 17.15 -23.48 -17.48
C THR A 677 17.61 -23.92 -16.09
N LEU A 678 16.92 -24.84 -15.42
CA LEU A 678 17.33 -25.29 -14.09
C LEU A 678 18.58 -26.17 -14.12
N SER A 679 18.77 -27.01 -15.14
CA SER A 679 19.96 -27.87 -15.27
C SER A 679 21.29 -27.09 -15.28
N SER A 680 21.26 -25.82 -15.68
CA SER A 680 22.42 -24.91 -15.66
C SER A 680 22.69 -24.26 -14.29
N LEU A 681 22.05 -24.73 -13.21
CA LEU A 681 22.39 -24.30 -11.85
C LEU A 681 23.75 -24.88 -11.43
N PRO A 682 24.63 -24.09 -10.79
CA PRO A 682 26.03 -24.48 -10.57
C PRO A 682 26.24 -25.62 -9.57
N ASN A 683 25.22 -25.97 -8.78
CA ASN A 683 25.33 -26.90 -7.66
C ASN A 683 24.49 -28.18 -7.83
N LEU A 684 24.06 -28.50 -9.06
CA LEU A 684 23.32 -29.74 -9.32
C LEU A 684 24.28 -30.94 -9.35
N PRO A 685 23.82 -32.13 -8.90
CA PRO A 685 24.55 -33.38 -9.06
C PRO A 685 24.65 -33.78 -10.53
N ASP A 686 25.38 -34.85 -10.83
CA ASP A 686 25.30 -35.49 -12.15
C ASP A 686 23.89 -36.05 -12.34
N LEU A 687 23.20 -35.57 -13.37
CA LEU A 687 21.81 -35.88 -13.68
C LEU A 687 21.73 -36.87 -14.85
N SER A 688 20.70 -37.73 -14.85
CA SER A 688 20.37 -38.53 -16.03
C SER A 688 19.79 -37.65 -17.14
N GLU A 689 19.75 -38.16 -18.39
CA GLU A 689 19.13 -37.42 -19.51
C GLU A 689 17.67 -37.05 -19.22
N ASP A 690 16.90 -37.97 -18.63
CA ASP A 690 15.51 -37.75 -18.22
C ASP A 690 15.38 -36.65 -17.15
N ASP A 691 16.31 -36.62 -16.18
CA ASP A 691 16.32 -35.59 -15.13
C ASP A 691 16.67 -34.21 -15.69
N VAL A 692 17.56 -34.14 -16.70
CA VAL A 692 17.89 -32.89 -17.39
C VAL A 692 16.68 -32.40 -18.18
N GLU A 693 16.01 -33.28 -18.92
CA GLU A 693 14.79 -32.95 -19.64
C GLU A 693 13.71 -32.38 -18.70
N PHE A 694 13.46 -33.04 -17.57
CA PHE A 694 12.53 -32.56 -16.54
C PHE A 694 12.84 -31.13 -16.05
N LEU A 695 14.14 -30.79 -15.89
CA LEU A 695 14.60 -29.49 -15.42
C LEU A 695 14.68 -28.40 -16.52
N ASP A 696 14.70 -28.79 -17.79
CA ASP A 696 14.95 -27.88 -18.91
C ASP A 696 13.70 -27.23 -19.50
N HIS A 697 12.51 -27.66 -19.07
CA HIS A 697 11.25 -26.98 -19.42
C HIS A 697 11.09 -25.66 -18.65
N PRO A 698 11.13 -24.47 -19.30
CA PRO A 698 11.03 -23.20 -18.59
C PRO A 698 9.60 -22.86 -18.15
N VAL A 699 8.60 -23.44 -18.81
CA VAL A 699 7.18 -23.29 -18.48
C VAL A 699 6.56 -24.67 -18.44
N VAL A 700 5.98 -25.04 -17.30
CA VAL A 700 5.31 -26.33 -17.08
C VAL A 700 3.87 -26.04 -16.67
N PHE A 701 2.90 -26.73 -17.27
CA PHE A 701 1.50 -26.60 -16.92
C PHE A 701 0.91 -27.96 -16.56
N PHE A 702 0.53 -28.13 -15.30
CA PHE A 702 -0.28 -29.26 -14.86
C PHE A 702 -1.75 -28.90 -14.97
N ASP A 703 -2.41 -29.40 -16.02
CA ASP A 703 -3.84 -29.22 -16.18
C ASP A 703 -4.59 -30.24 -15.34
N SER A 704 -5.43 -29.75 -14.43
CA SER A 704 -6.30 -30.57 -13.59
C SER A 704 -7.74 -30.68 -14.10
N ASN A 705 -8.03 -30.13 -15.28
CA ASN A 705 -9.33 -30.28 -15.92
C ASN A 705 -9.64 -31.78 -16.14
N GLY A 706 -10.83 -32.21 -15.72
CA GLY A 706 -11.23 -33.61 -15.76
C GLY A 706 -10.58 -34.53 -14.72
N CYS A 707 -9.74 -34.01 -13.80
CA CYS A 707 -9.06 -34.82 -12.77
C CYS A 707 -9.79 -34.86 -11.42
N GLU A 708 -10.98 -34.25 -11.30
CA GLU A 708 -11.73 -34.12 -10.04
C GLU A 708 -10.97 -33.39 -8.90
N PHE A 709 -10.07 -32.47 -9.26
CA PHE A 709 -9.33 -31.62 -8.30
C PHE A 709 -10.23 -30.47 -7.83
N TYR A 710 -11.35 -30.78 -7.17
CA TYR A 710 -12.34 -29.78 -6.78
C TYR A 710 -11.89 -28.91 -5.61
N GLU A 711 -12.23 -27.63 -5.66
CA GLU A 711 -11.99 -26.68 -4.58
C GLU A 711 -12.85 -26.96 -3.33
N ARG A 712 -12.37 -26.53 -2.16
CA ARG A 712 -13.10 -26.55 -0.89
C ARG A 712 -13.02 -25.22 -0.15
N ASP A 713 -14.00 -24.99 0.70
CA ASP A 713 -14.01 -23.88 1.67
C ASP A 713 -13.18 -24.21 2.92
N ASP A 714 -12.53 -23.19 3.50
CA ASP A 714 -11.66 -23.34 4.68
C ASP A 714 -12.35 -23.74 5.99
N GLY A 715 -13.67 -23.99 5.99
CA GLY A 715 -14.45 -24.44 7.16
C GLY A 715 -14.48 -23.46 8.36
N SER A 716 -13.88 -22.28 8.26
CA SER A 716 -13.70 -21.33 9.37
C SER A 716 -14.89 -20.38 9.58
N GLY A 717 -15.89 -20.44 8.70
CA GLY A 717 -17.10 -19.63 8.74
C GLY A 717 -18.15 -20.22 9.68
N ASN A 718 -18.14 -19.84 10.96
CA ASN A 718 -19.30 -20.05 11.83
C ASN A 718 -20.42 -19.10 11.38
N GLY A 719 -21.27 -19.58 10.47
CA GLY A 719 -22.44 -18.88 9.97
C GLY A 719 -22.60 -19.07 8.47
N LYS A 720 -23.82 -19.37 8.04
CA LYS A 720 -24.23 -19.43 6.63
C LYS A 720 -23.95 -18.08 5.95
N SER A 721 -22.73 -17.86 5.47
CA SER A 721 -22.50 -16.96 4.34
C SER A 721 -22.97 -17.73 3.11
N SER A 722 -24.13 -17.36 2.59
CA SER A 722 -24.80 -18.03 1.47
C SER A 722 -24.04 -17.98 0.14
N ASP A 723 -22.89 -17.29 0.08
CA ASP A 723 -22.32 -16.82 -1.18
C ASP A 723 -20.89 -17.34 -1.46
N GLY A 724 -20.47 -18.46 -0.88
CA GLY A 724 -19.28 -19.20 -1.37
C GLY A 724 -17.93 -18.47 -1.40
N GLU A 725 -17.78 -17.28 -0.80
CA GLU A 725 -16.56 -16.46 -0.85
C GLU A 725 -15.77 -16.51 0.49
N GLY A 726 -15.58 -17.71 1.03
CA GLY A 726 -14.52 -18.00 2.00
C GLY A 726 -13.15 -18.11 1.31
N SER A 727 -12.05 -18.18 2.06
CA SER A 727 -10.78 -18.55 1.44
C SER A 727 -10.89 -19.99 0.93
N LYS A 728 -10.40 -20.24 -0.28
CA LYS A 728 -10.48 -21.54 -0.94
C LYS A 728 -9.18 -22.30 -0.81
N LEU A 729 -9.28 -23.63 -0.85
CA LEU A 729 -8.15 -24.54 -0.91
C LEU A 729 -8.45 -25.70 -1.85
N ASN A 730 -7.41 -26.32 -2.36
CA ASN A 730 -7.47 -27.51 -3.20
C ASN A 730 -6.40 -28.48 -2.71
N GLU A 731 -6.81 -29.56 -2.04
CA GLU A 731 -5.90 -30.52 -1.43
C GLU A 731 -5.13 -31.33 -2.49
N ASN A 732 -5.76 -31.63 -3.62
CA ASN A 732 -5.12 -32.41 -4.69
C ASN A 732 -4.06 -31.57 -5.42
N GLU A 733 -4.33 -30.28 -5.67
CA GLU A 733 -3.28 -29.37 -6.14
C GLU A 733 -2.14 -29.24 -5.13
N ALA A 734 -2.46 -29.17 -3.82
CA ALA A 734 -1.45 -29.03 -2.78
C ALA A 734 -0.54 -30.26 -2.67
N ASP A 735 -1.09 -31.47 -2.84
CA ASP A 735 -0.32 -32.71 -2.95
C ASP A 735 0.61 -32.70 -4.16
N LEU A 736 0.10 -32.31 -5.34
CA LEU A 736 0.90 -32.21 -6.56
C LEU A 736 2.06 -31.22 -6.40
N VAL A 737 1.80 -30.04 -5.82
CA VAL A 737 2.85 -29.08 -5.46
C VAL A 737 3.88 -29.73 -4.54
N GLN A 738 3.46 -30.46 -3.51
CA GLN A 738 4.37 -31.11 -2.57
C GLN A 738 5.27 -32.14 -3.27
N ARG A 739 4.71 -32.98 -4.13
CA ARG A 739 5.47 -33.98 -4.91
C ARG A 739 6.47 -33.31 -5.84
N TYR A 740 6.07 -32.28 -6.58
CA TYR A 740 6.95 -31.55 -7.50
C TYR A 740 8.11 -30.87 -6.77
N VAL A 741 7.82 -30.22 -5.62
CA VAL A 741 8.85 -29.59 -4.77
C VAL A 741 9.86 -30.61 -4.26
N ARG A 742 9.40 -31.76 -3.75
CA ARG A 742 10.30 -32.84 -3.30
C ARG A 742 11.16 -33.37 -4.43
N ARG A 743 10.60 -33.51 -5.64
CA ARG A 743 11.35 -33.94 -6.82
C ARG A 743 12.47 -32.96 -7.17
N LEU A 744 12.16 -31.66 -7.26
CA LEU A 744 13.16 -30.60 -7.50
C LEU A 744 14.29 -30.63 -6.46
N ILE A 745 13.95 -30.76 -5.18
CA ILE A 745 14.94 -30.79 -4.09
C ILE A 745 15.80 -32.06 -4.16
N THR A 746 15.19 -33.21 -4.49
CA THR A 746 15.92 -34.48 -4.69
C THR A 746 16.91 -34.37 -5.85
N LEU A 747 16.57 -33.62 -6.89
CA LEU A 747 17.44 -33.31 -8.02
C LEU A 747 18.50 -32.25 -7.71
N GLY A 748 18.51 -31.67 -6.50
CA GLY A 748 19.53 -30.72 -6.04
C GLY A 748 19.15 -29.24 -6.12
N VAL A 749 17.91 -28.89 -6.48
CA VAL A 749 17.45 -27.50 -6.42
C VAL A 749 17.26 -27.08 -4.97
N GLY A 750 17.92 -25.99 -4.55
CA GLY A 750 17.85 -25.50 -3.17
C GLY A 750 16.43 -25.08 -2.76
N PRO A 751 15.96 -25.37 -1.53
CA PRO A 751 14.65 -24.90 -1.06
C PRO A 751 14.49 -23.37 -1.10
N GLU A 752 15.59 -22.63 -0.92
CA GLU A 752 15.64 -21.17 -1.04
C GLU A 752 15.44 -20.64 -2.45
N ASP A 753 15.69 -21.48 -3.47
CA ASP A 753 15.56 -21.18 -4.89
C ASP A 753 14.14 -21.43 -5.42
N ILE A 754 13.27 -22.01 -4.58
CA ILE A 754 11.88 -22.33 -4.91
C ILE A 754 10.93 -21.33 -4.21
N GLY A 755 9.95 -20.85 -4.96
CA GLY A 755 8.84 -20.04 -4.45
C GLY A 755 7.49 -20.63 -4.82
N ILE A 756 6.58 -20.70 -3.86
CA ILE A 756 5.21 -21.20 -4.06
C ILE A 756 4.24 -20.05 -3.87
N LEU A 757 3.49 -19.77 -4.93
CA LEU A 757 2.42 -18.80 -4.98
C LEU A 757 1.09 -19.54 -4.99
N ALA A 758 0.14 -19.07 -4.17
CA ALA A 758 -1.24 -19.50 -4.27
C ALA A 758 -2.17 -18.29 -4.26
N ALA A 759 -3.27 -18.40 -5.01
CA ALA A 759 -4.26 -17.32 -5.11
C ALA A 759 -5.00 -17.05 -3.79
N TYR A 760 -5.08 -18.05 -2.90
CA TYR A 760 -5.88 -17.99 -1.68
C TYR A 760 -5.07 -18.28 -0.42
N GLN A 761 -5.40 -17.58 0.67
CA GLN A 761 -4.66 -17.69 1.94
C GLN A 761 -4.81 -19.06 2.61
N ALA A 762 -5.96 -19.72 2.46
CA ALA A 762 -6.17 -21.08 2.97
C ALA A 762 -5.28 -22.10 2.26
N GLN A 763 -5.10 -21.98 0.94
CA GLN A 763 -4.12 -22.78 0.19
C GLN A 763 -2.69 -22.51 0.66
N VAL A 764 -2.31 -21.25 0.90
CA VAL A 764 -1.00 -20.91 1.49
C VAL A 764 -0.80 -21.57 2.85
N SER A 765 -1.83 -21.58 3.70
CA SER A 765 -1.78 -22.21 5.02
C SER A 765 -1.62 -23.73 4.93
N LEU A 766 -2.35 -24.38 4.01
CA LEU A 766 -2.25 -25.81 3.73
C LEU A 766 -0.86 -26.19 3.20
N LEU A 767 -0.37 -25.49 2.17
CA LEU A 767 0.97 -25.71 1.62
C LEU A 767 2.05 -25.47 2.68
N SER A 768 1.85 -24.47 3.55
CA SER A 768 2.76 -24.20 4.66
C SER A 768 2.79 -25.33 5.68
N SER A 769 1.66 -25.93 6.05
CA SER A 769 1.65 -27.05 7.00
C SER A 769 2.28 -28.32 6.41
N LEU A 770 2.12 -28.53 5.10
CA LEU A 770 2.66 -29.68 4.37
C LEU A 770 4.18 -29.60 4.14
N LEU A 771 4.72 -28.41 3.88
CA LEU A 771 6.11 -28.25 3.42
C LEU A 771 7.05 -27.58 4.43
N LYS A 772 6.59 -26.66 5.29
CA LYS A 772 7.51 -25.91 6.17
C LYS A 772 8.09 -26.73 7.32
N THR A 773 7.46 -27.86 7.66
CA THR A 773 8.01 -28.81 8.64
C THR A 773 9.30 -29.44 8.12
N GLU A 774 9.33 -29.76 6.82
CA GLU A 774 10.47 -30.39 6.14
C GLU A 774 11.46 -29.32 5.61
N TYR A 775 10.94 -28.20 5.09
CA TYR A 775 11.70 -27.11 4.46
C TYR A 775 11.33 -25.75 5.07
N PRO A 776 11.85 -25.39 6.27
CA PRO A 776 11.47 -24.16 6.97
C PRO A 776 11.74 -22.86 6.19
N ASN A 777 12.74 -22.87 5.29
CA ASN A 777 13.17 -21.71 4.52
C ASN A 777 12.43 -21.53 3.19
N LEU A 778 11.53 -22.46 2.83
CA LEU A 778 10.78 -22.42 1.58
C LEU A 778 9.86 -21.18 1.54
N LEU A 779 9.90 -20.45 0.44
CA LEU A 779 9.07 -19.26 0.28
C LEU A 779 7.66 -19.66 -0.15
N ILE A 780 6.67 -19.47 0.72
CA ILE A 780 5.26 -19.76 0.44
C ILE A 780 4.42 -18.54 0.81
N GLY A 781 3.58 -18.07 -0.10
CA GLY A 781 2.73 -16.89 0.14
C GLY A 781 1.73 -16.63 -0.97
N THR A 782 0.86 -15.64 -0.75
CA THR A 782 0.00 -15.13 -1.81
C THR A 782 0.79 -14.23 -2.76
N VAL A 783 0.26 -14.02 -3.97
CA VAL A 783 0.84 -13.13 -4.99
C VAL A 783 1.17 -11.74 -4.42
N ASP A 784 0.24 -11.14 -3.67
CA ASP A 784 0.41 -9.82 -3.05
C ASP A 784 1.49 -9.83 -1.97
N SER A 785 1.60 -10.90 -1.20
CA SER A 785 2.53 -10.98 -0.08
C SER A 785 3.99 -11.15 -0.51
N LEU A 786 4.21 -11.70 -1.71
CA LEU A 786 5.53 -12.01 -2.26
C LEU A 786 5.95 -11.06 -3.41
N GLN A 787 5.25 -9.95 -3.57
CA GLN A 787 5.61 -8.91 -4.52
C GLN A 787 7.04 -8.40 -4.28
N GLY A 788 7.80 -8.25 -5.37
CA GLY A 788 9.20 -7.80 -5.32
C GLY A 788 10.23 -8.90 -5.02
N GLN A 789 9.80 -10.11 -4.67
CA GLN A 789 10.70 -11.27 -4.56
C GLN A 789 10.87 -11.98 -5.91
N GLU A 790 11.91 -12.79 -6.06
CA GLU A 790 12.18 -13.59 -7.25
C GLU A 790 12.82 -14.92 -6.82
N ARG A 791 12.64 -15.97 -7.61
CA ARG A 791 13.12 -17.33 -7.34
C ARG A 791 13.53 -18.03 -8.62
N GLU A 792 14.46 -19.00 -8.52
CA GLU A 792 14.86 -19.82 -9.68
C GLU A 792 13.67 -20.57 -10.25
N VAL A 793 12.85 -21.16 -9.36
CA VAL A 793 11.57 -21.79 -9.66
C VAL A 793 10.42 -21.05 -8.98
N VAL A 794 9.33 -20.79 -9.70
CA VAL A 794 8.08 -20.34 -9.11
C VAL A 794 6.94 -21.27 -9.51
N ILE A 795 6.24 -21.80 -8.51
CA ILE A 795 5.09 -22.69 -8.66
C ILE A 795 3.83 -21.91 -8.28
N LEU A 796 2.84 -21.85 -9.17
CA LEU A 796 1.56 -21.17 -8.98
C LEU A 796 0.42 -22.20 -8.90
N SER A 797 -0.20 -22.33 -7.73
CA SER A 797 -1.46 -23.06 -7.54
C SER A 797 -2.65 -22.11 -7.72
N LEU A 798 -3.48 -22.39 -8.73
CA LEU A 798 -4.64 -21.57 -9.10
C LEU A 798 -5.85 -21.83 -8.19
N VAL A 799 -5.95 -23.02 -7.58
CA VAL A 799 -6.98 -23.44 -6.62
C VAL A 799 -8.38 -23.60 -7.19
N ARG A 800 -8.78 -22.76 -8.15
CA ARG A 800 -10.14 -22.68 -8.65
C ARG A 800 -10.44 -23.82 -9.60
N SER A 801 -11.34 -24.70 -9.16
CA SER A 801 -11.95 -25.76 -9.97
C SER A 801 -13.37 -25.99 -9.46
N ASN A 802 -14.36 -25.57 -10.24
CA ASN A 802 -15.77 -25.64 -9.84
C ASN A 802 -16.72 -25.65 -11.04
N GLU A 803 -17.89 -26.28 -10.87
CA GLU A 803 -18.91 -26.39 -11.93
C GLU A 803 -19.45 -25.04 -12.42
N LYS A 804 -19.41 -24.01 -11.57
CA LYS A 804 -19.88 -22.66 -11.91
C LYS A 804 -18.89 -21.87 -12.76
N ARG A 805 -17.67 -22.39 -12.96
CA ARG A 805 -16.59 -21.73 -13.70
C ARG A 805 -16.21 -20.36 -13.13
N GLU A 806 -16.36 -20.20 -11.82
CA GLU A 806 -16.03 -18.96 -11.12
C GLU A 806 -14.54 -18.93 -10.78
N VAL A 807 -13.83 -17.90 -11.21
CA VAL A 807 -12.38 -17.76 -10.97
C VAL A 807 -12.04 -16.81 -9.82
N GLY A 808 -13.01 -16.00 -9.38
CA GLY A 808 -12.87 -15.04 -8.29
C GLY A 808 -11.63 -14.15 -8.43
N PHE A 809 -10.69 -14.33 -7.51
CA PHE A 809 -9.47 -13.53 -7.36
C PHE A 809 -8.54 -13.55 -8.57
N LEU A 810 -8.59 -14.62 -9.37
CA LEU A 810 -7.74 -14.78 -10.56
C LEU A 810 -8.12 -13.84 -11.72
N SER A 811 -9.28 -13.18 -11.65
CA SER A 811 -9.77 -12.27 -12.71
C SER A 811 -8.90 -11.03 -12.96
N ASP A 812 -8.00 -10.69 -12.04
CA ASP A 812 -7.06 -9.58 -12.18
C ASP A 812 -5.78 -10.04 -12.90
N GLU A 813 -5.67 -9.66 -14.17
CA GLU A 813 -4.51 -9.95 -15.04
C GLU A 813 -3.16 -9.55 -14.42
N ARG A 814 -3.13 -8.50 -13.59
CA ARG A 814 -1.91 -8.02 -12.95
C ARG A 814 -1.38 -9.02 -11.93
N ARG A 815 -2.25 -9.80 -11.28
CA ARG A 815 -1.84 -10.87 -10.35
C ARG A 815 -1.16 -12.01 -11.09
N ILE A 816 -1.69 -12.39 -12.24
CA ILE A 816 -1.08 -13.42 -13.09
C ILE A 816 0.27 -12.93 -13.62
N ASN A 817 0.33 -11.69 -14.14
CA ASN A 817 1.58 -11.05 -14.56
C ASN A 817 2.62 -11.03 -13.44
N VAL A 818 2.23 -10.58 -12.24
CA VAL A 818 3.13 -10.57 -11.08
C VAL A 818 3.60 -11.96 -10.73
N SER A 819 2.78 -13.00 -10.85
CA SER A 819 3.13 -14.38 -10.52
C SER A 819 4.14 -14.96 -11.50
N MET A 820 3.86 -14.87 -12.81
CA MET A 820 4.75 -15.34 -13.89
C MET A 820 6.12 -14.67 -13.76
N THR A 821 6.14 -13.37 -13.52
CA THR A 821 7.36 -12.56 -13.59
C THR A 821 8.23 -12.62 -12.32
N ARG A 822 7.88 -13.48 -11.34
CA ARG A 822 8.76 -13.86 -10.22
C ARG A 822 9.73 -14.98 -10.59
N ALA A 823 9.39 -15.80 -11.58
CA ALA A 823 10.20 -16.92 -12.02
C ALA A 823 11.46 -16.45 -12.74
N LYS A 824 12.54 -17.21 -12.55
CA LYS A 824 13.80 -16.94 -13.22
C LYS A 824 14.08 -17.95 -14.33
N ARG A 825 14.09 -19.24 -14.00
CA ARG A 825 14.46 -20.35 -14.89
C ARG A 825 13.26 -21.22 -15.24
N GLN A 826 12.38 -21.47 -14.28
CA GLN A 826 11.17 -22.26 -14.48
C GLN A 826 9.95 -21.63 -13.80
N PHE A 827 8.84 -21.59 -14.52
CA PHE A 827 7.53 -21.21 -14.04
C PHE A 827 6.56 -22.39 -14.19
N VAL A 828 5.97 -22.83 -13.08
CA VAL A 828 5.08 -23.98 -13.03
C VAL A 828 3.69 -23.51 -12.67
N VAL A 829 2.69 -23.90 -13.45
CA VAL A 829 1.28 -23.60 -13.20
C VAL A 829 0.56 -24.91 -12.90
N ILE A 830 -0.26 -24.91 -11.85
CA ILE A 830 -1.13 -26.03 -11.51
C ILE A 830 -2.54 -25.47 -11.38
N GLY A 831 -3.47 -26.00 -12.17
CA GLY A 831 -4.88 -25.62 -12.08
C GLY A 831 -5.75 -26.16 -13.19
N ASP A 832 -7.04 -25.84 -13.10
CA ASP A 832 -8.08 -26.34 -14.00
C ASP A 832 -8.31 -25.38 -15.18
N SER A 833 -7.85 -25.77 -16.37
CA SER A 833 -8.02 -25.00 -17.61
C SER A 833 -9.50 -24.72 -17.93
N GLY A 834 -10.38 -25.68 -17.67
CA GLY A 834 -11.82 -25.59 -17.92
C GLY A 834 -12.51 -24.55 -17.04
N THR A 835 -12.11 -24.44 -15.77
CA THR A 835 -12.61 -23.40 -14.87
C THR A 835 -11.99 -22.03 -15.20
N VAL A 836 -10.67 -21.96 -15.36
CA VAL A 836 -9.94 -20.67 -15.44
C VAL A 836 -10.18 -19.93 -16.75
N SER A 837 -10.31 -20.64 -17.88
CA SER A 837 -10.55 -20.04 -19.20
C SER A 837 -11.85 -19.23 -19.31
N ASN A 838 -12.78 -19.41 -18.37
CA ASN A 838 -14.06 -18.70 -18.36
C ASN A 838 -14.02 -17.41 -17.53
N GLY A 839 -12.89 -17.07 -16.92
CA GLY A 839 -12.77 -15.92 -16.04
C GLY A 839 -12.69 -14.55 -16.75
N SER A 840 -11.92 -14.47 -17.83
CA SER A 840 -11.75 -13.26 -18.65
C SER A 840 -11.12 -13.63 -20.00
N SER A 841 -11.16 -12.71 -20.98
CA SER A 841 -10.44 -12.90 -22.26
C SER A 841 -8.94 -13.12 -22.02
N TYR A 842 -8.34 -12.33 -21.12
CA TYR A 842 -6.95 -12.50 -20.73
C TYR A 842 -6.65 -13.92 -20.21
N LEU A 843 -7.46 -14.45 -19.29
CA LEU A 843 -7.24 -15.78 -18.74
C LEU A 843 -7.45 -16.88 -19.80
N LYS A 844 -8.42 -16.71 -20.69
CA LYS A 844 -8.64 -17.61 -21.82
C LYS A 844 -7.43 -17.65 -22.74
N ASP A 845 -6.94 -16.48 -23.15
CA ASP A 845 -5.78 -16.37 -24.04
C ASP A 845 -4.51 -16.90 -23.36
N TRP A 846 -4.41 -16.76 -22.04
CA TRP A 846 -3.30 -17.31 -21.26
C TRP A 846 -3.34 -18.83 -21.20
N MET A 847 -4.52 -19.44 -21.00
CA MET A 847 -4.68 -20.90 -21.00
C MET A 847 -4.37 -21.49 -22.37
N ILE A 848 -4.88 -20.89 -23.45
CA ILE A 848 -4.53 -21.28 -24.83
C ILE A 848 -3.02 -21.20 -25.04
N TRP A 849 -2.40 -20.12 -24.59
CA TRP A 849 -0.95 -19.99 -24.71
C TRP A 849 -0.18 -21.06 -23.92
N LEU A 850 -0.63 -21.42 -22.70
CA LEU A 850 -0.03 -22.51 -21.94
C LEU A 850 -0.16 -23.85 -22.65
N GLU A 851 -1.33 -24.16 -23.23
CA GLU A 851 -1.56 -25.38 -24.01
C GLU A 851 -0.61 -25.49 -25.23
N GLU A 852 -0.32 -24.36 -25.88
CA GLU A 852 0.52 -24.32 -27.08
C GLU A 852 2.02 -24.24 -26.79
N ASN A 853 2.44 -23.66 -25.65
CA ASN A 853 3.83 -23.24 -25.42
C ASN A 853 4.48 -23.79 -24.14
N ALA A 854 3.70 -24.37 -23.23
CA ALA A 854 4.24 -25.02 -22.01
C ALA A 854 4.48 -26.52 -22.23
N ASP A 855 5.24 -27.12 -21.31
CA ASP A 855 5.22 -28.56 -21.10
C ASP A 855 3.92 -28.93 -20.36
N VAL A 856 2.92 -29.40 -21.11
CA VAL A 856 1.58 -29.71 -20.58
C VAL A 856 1.55 -31.13 -20.04
N ARG A 857 1.20 -31.26 -18.77
CA ARG A 857 1.10 -32.55 -18.06
C ARG A 857 -0.29 -32.72 -17.48
N PHE A 858 -0.82 -33.94 -17.54
CA PHE A 858 -2.11 -34.25 -16.95
C PHE A 858 -1.96 -34.48 -15.45
N ALA A 859 -2.66 -33.70 -14.61
CA ALA A 859 -2.46 -33.76 -13.16
C ALA A 859 -2.87 -35.10 -12.53
N GLY A 860 -3.75 -35.86 -13.18
CA GLY A 860 -4.20 -37.17 -12.74
C GLY A 860 -3.26 -38.33 -13.10
N ASP A 861 -2.21 -38.09 -13.88
CA ASP A 861 -1.23 -39.12 -14.23
C ASP A 861 -0.16 -39.24 -13.13
N GLU A 862 -0.04 -40.43 -12.53
CA GLU A 862 0.96 -40.69 -11.49
C GLU A 862 2.40 -40.60 -12.03
N GLY A 863 2.61 -40.77 -13.34
CA GLY A 863 3.91 -40.65 -14.01
C GLY A 863 4.31 -39.21 -14.40
N ALA A 864 3.48 -38.20 -14.10
CA ALA A 864 3.71 -36.82 -14.53
C ALA A 864 4.85 -36.08 -13.78
N ILE A 865 5.39 -36.64 -12.69
CA ILE A 865 6.42 -36.03 -11.81
C ILE A 865 7.64 -36.93 -11.63
#